data_AF-A0A553I5S8-F1
#
_entry.id   AF-A0A553I5S8-F1
#
_cell.length_a   1.000
_cell.length_b   1.000
_cell.length_c   1.000
_cell.angle_alpha   90.00
_cell.angle_beta   90.00
_cell.angle_gamma   90.00
#
_symmetry.space_group_name_H-M   'P 1'
#
loop_
_entity.id
_entity.type
_entity.pdbx_description
1 polymer ?
#
loop_
_entity_poly.entity_id
_entity_poly.type
_entity_poly.pdbx_seq_one_letter_code
_entity_poly.pdbx_strand_id
1 'polypeptide(L)'
;MRDRCSRDPQVDKRTPSSNGDSADKRSASPMKINDITVLNEDVSGTAVADNGNLIDDGLQRGLKSRHLQMIAFGGIVGASIWYGTGSAIAYSGPVGALISFIIVGVDVFFVMQSLGEMSTLFPVQGAFIELAARFIDPAMGFSLGWNYWYLWVTNIANDYNNIALILGFWATPIPSYGWILIFYALFQGTSLLGVVVYGEMEFWLAAWKLFTVLGGFLVAILVNTGAIGGKYIGFKYWRDPGVIANGINGFGKTFVLAAVYYAGTEMLAMTAAESKNPKKDLPNAIRQTFWRILIIFIGLVFFAGIIVPYDSPDLLTASSKTALSPWTIALVNAGWGGAGNLLNVVMITAQFSSVNSAIYVTSRSLVALAHQGRAPRFFAKTTKNGTPVRAIVFSNTLGLIALLNIAASPAKVFGYLISISGAATFVAWAFIGITHLRMRKAWVLQGYSVEDLPYKALFYPYGTWFVVLLNLFLVFISGYSVFIGGFAAVDFVFDYIVLVIFTLLYLFWKILKRTKIVSLAEVDLVTGRREHLASSSTTSDGETDEKTSQTPWYIREWVRNKFVTDVACLPGAVGAVPSALTKLEMEQTEPPPYETPKGYAASDIIHPVILVLAGRLIHSESASSPVLYELDRNVSFLSRADHKVVFSRHEPRVQTGQHSIRTTSYQRHIFNLECPHAITSTSPYAFFLTSVSRKTLGNVGLKKTSVPRLGFKVMQIKRSGEDEALFEIIRKDGRYEWWDTEARRIAIEDNANGQLKMIITTSLPRQQADGLSSDMVPAFMA
;
A
#
# COMPACT_ATOMS: atom_id res chain seq x y z
N MET A 1 64.54 -31.19 36.08
CA MET A 1 64.31 -32.12 37.21
C MET A 1 62.87 -32.62 37.05
N ARG A 2 62.59 -33.93 37.07
CA ARG A 2 62.49 -34.82 38.27
C ARG A 2 61.59 -34.23 39.36
N ASP A 3 60.63 -34.90 39.99
CA ASP A 3 59.91 -36.20 39.80
C ASP A 3 58.50 -35.95 40.47
N ARG A 4 57.55 -36.87 40.78
CA ARG A 4 57.52 -38.34 40.89
C ARG A 4 56.06 -38.84 41.00
N CYS A 5 55.79 -40.08 40.56
CA CYS A 5 54.64 -40.98 40.88
C CYS A 5 53.17 -40.45 40.72
N SER A 6 52.19 -41.15 40.14
CA SER A 6 51.92 -42.59 39.87
C SER A 6 51.49 -43.40 41.12
N ARG A 7 50.63 -44.44 41.07
CA ARG A 7 50.26 -45.36 39.96
C ARG A 7 48.94 -46.15 40.27
N ASP A 8 48.12 -46.48 39.25
CA ASP A 8 47.76 -47.85 38.75
C ASP A 8 46.69 -48.65 39.54
N PRO A 9 46.16 -49.82 39.05
CA PRO A 9 46.45 -50.61 37.82
C PRO A 9 45.14 -50.88 36.98
N GLN A 10 44.93 -51.82 36.02
CA GLN A 10 45.70 -52.80 35.20
C GLN A 10 44.84 -53.29 33.99
N VAL A 11 45.41 -54.12 33.08
CA VAL A 11 44.77 -55.20 32.25
C VAL A 11 43.70 -54.82 31.19
N ASP A 12 43.65 -55.34 29.94
CA ASP A 12 44.59 -55.92 28.94
C ASP A 12 43.88 -55.81 27.56
N LYS A 13 44.45 -55.68 26.35
CA LYS A 13 45.58 -56.26 25.58
C LYS A 13 45.30 -57.55 24.77
N ARG A 14 45.32 -57.35 23.42
CA ARG A 14 45.88 -58.21 22.33
C ARG A 14 45.02 -59.28 21.59
N THR A 15 44.64 -58.95 20.33
CA THR A 15 44.85 -59.69 19.03
C THR A 15 44.35 -61.14 18.81
N PRO A 16 44.24 -61.66 17.55
CA PRO A 16 44.02 -61.05 16.22
C PRO A 16 42.90 -61.78 15.41
N SER A 17 42.96 -61.78 14.07
CA SER A 17 41.98 -62.28 13.09
C SER A 17 42.18 -63.72 12.58
N SER A 18 41.10 -64.43 12.23
CA SER A 18 41.06 -65.37 11.07
C SER A 18 39.63 -65.82 10.65
N ASN A 19 39.56 -66.32 9.41
CA ASN A 19 38.44 -66.81 8.57
C ASN A 19 37.37 -67.74 9.19
N GLY A 20 36.21 -67.87 8.53
CA GLY A 20 35.28 -69.02 8.70
C GLY A 20 33.91 -68.85 8.03
N ASP A 21 33.60 -69.68 7.02
CA ASP A 21 32.39 -69.63 6.18
C ASP A 21 31.05 -69.80 6.91
N SER A 22 30.00 -69.12 6.42
CA SER A 22 28.89 -69.77 5.67
C SER A 22 27.74 -68.78 5.36
N ALA A 23 26.80 -69.18 4.49
CA ALA A 23 25.83 -68.28 3.86
C ALA A 23 24.46 -68.24 4.56
N ASP A 24 23.80 -67.07 4.53
CA ASP A 24 22.37 -67.00 4.22
C ASP A 24 22.00 -65.68 3.50
N LYS A 25 20.85 -65.68 2.81
CA LYS A 25 20.33 -64.58 1.99
C LYS A 25 19.41 -63.67 2.79
N ARG A 26 19.73 -62.37 2.85
CA ARG A 26 18.75 -61.29 3.10
C ARG A 26 19.24 -59.98 2.47
N SER A 27 18.67 -59.63 1.31
CA SER A 27 18.97 -58.36 0.64
C SER A 27 18.28 -57.19 1.34
N ALA A 28 18.98 -56.05 1.37
CA ALA A 28 18.68 -54.84 2.10
C ALA A 28 17.21 -54.36 2.09
N SER A 29 16.68 -54.09 3.29
CA SER A 29 15.66 -53.05 3.47
C SER A 29 16.34 -51.68 3.45
N PRO A 30 16.00 -50.75 2.53
CA PRO A 30 16.58 -49.42 2.54
C PRO A 30 16.15 -48.61 3.77
N MET A 31 17.06 -47.77 4.25
CA MET A 31 16.87 -46.88 5.41
C MET A 31 15.67 -45.94 5.21
N LYS A 32 14.82 -45.81 6.23
CA LYS A 32 13.67 -44.88 6.20
C LYS A 32 14.18 -43.43 6.19
N ILE A 33 14.08 -42.76 5.04
CA ILE A 33 14.26 -41.31 4.94
C ILE A 33 12.95 -40.63 5.30
N ASN A 34 12.83 -40.24 6.58
CA ASN A 34 11.96 -39.15 6.99
C ASN A 34 12.82 -37.90 7.23
N ASP A 35 12.19 -36.73 7.30
CA ASP A 35 12.77 -35.45 7.72
C ASP A 35 13.89 -34.88 6.83
N ILE A 36 13.63 -34.84 5.52
CA ILE A 36 14.15 -33.75 4.66
C ILE A 36 13.00 -32.76 4.40
N THR A 37 12.80 -31.84 5.34
CA THR A 37 11.86 -30.71 5.20
C THR A 37 12.42 -29.66 4.25
N VAL A 38 12.16 -29.84 2.95
CA VAL A 38 12.54 -28.87 1.91
C VAL A 38 11.81 -27.54 2.13
N LEU A 39 12.57 -26.45 2.24
CA LEU A 39 12.08 -25.10 2.51
C LEU A 39 11.42 -24.46 1.29
N ASN A 40 10.14 -24.75 1.07
CA ASN A 40 9.28 -23.96 0.19
C ASN A 40 8.65 -22.81 0.99
N GLU A 41 9.26 -21.63 0.99
CA GLU A 41 8.64 -20.40 1.53
C GLU A 41 7.60 -19.85 0.53
N ASP A 42 6.35 -20.21 0.78
CA ASP A 42 5.11 -19.44 0.59
C ASP A 42 4.96 -18.55 -0.67
N VAL A 43 4.09 -18.99 -1.60
CA VAL A 43 3.30 -18.06 -2.43
C VAL A 43 2.19 -17.48 -1.53
N SER A 44 2.05 -16.15 -1.49
CA SER A 44 1.14 -15.42 -0.59
C SER A 44 -0.31 -15.90 -0.71
N GLY A 45 -0.73 -16.75 0.24
CA GLY A 45 -2.12 -17.17 0.42
C GLY A 45 -2.74 -16.39 1.57
N THR A 46 -3.91 -15.79 1.34
CA THR A 46 -4.59 -14.91 2.31
C THR A 46 -4.98 -15.68 3.58
N ALA A 47 -4.12 -15.64 4.59
CA ALA A 47 -4.38 -16.27 5.87
C ALA A 47 -5.40 -15.48 6.69
N VAL A 48 -5.95 -16.10 7.73
CA VAL A 48 -6.91 -15.47 8.65
C VAL A 48 -6.34 -15.56 10.06
N ALA A 49 -6.28 -14.44 10.75
CA ALA A 49 -5.81 -14.35 12.13
C ALA A 49 -6.83 -14.94 13.13
N ASP A 50 -6.41 -15.20 14.37
CA ASP A 50 -7.25 -15.81 15.41
C ASP A 50 -8.54 -14.99 15.72
N ASN A 51 -8.56 -13.71 15.35
CA ASN A 51 -9.68 -12.77 15.50
C ASN A 51 -10.52 -12.54 14.22
N GLY A 52 -10.33 -13.36 13.17
CA GLY A 52 -11.09 -13.29 11.92
C GLY A 52 -10.68 -12.17 10.94
N ASN A 53 -9.66 -11.36 11.24
CA ASN A 53 -9.13 -10.40 10.26
C ASN A 53 -8.20 -11.10 9.26
N LEU A 54 -8.25 -10.65 8.00
CA LEU A 54 -7.35 -11.12 6.95
C LEU A 54 -5.89 -10.76 7.24
N ILE A 55 -5.00 -11.64 6.83
CA ILE A 55 -3.55 -11.44 6.79
C ILE A 55 -3.14 -11.36 5.31
N ASP A 56 -2.39 -10.32 4.99
CA ASP A 56 -1.99 -9.90 3.64
C ASP A 56 -0.47 -9.67 3.73
N ASP A 57 0.33 -10.33 2.89
CA ASP A 57 1.81 -10.44 2.99
C ASP A 57 2.36 -10.59 4.43
N GLY A 58 1.68 -11.34 5.29
CA GLY A 58 2.08 -11.57 6.68
C GLY A 58 1.67 -10.50 7.69
N LEU A 59 1.08 -9.36 7.30
CA LEU A 59 0.54 -8.34 8.20
C LEU A 59 -1.00 -8.40 8.32
N GLN A 60 -1.53 -8.14 9.52
CA GLN A 60 -2.95 -8.26 9.83
C GLN A 60 -3.73 -6.97 9.47
N ARG A 61 -4.81 -7.11 8.70
CA ARG A 61 -5.65 -5.99 8.25
C ARG A 61 -6.75 -5.63 9.25
N GLY A 62 -6.29 -5.25 10.46
CA GLY A 62 -7.13 -5.04 11.64
C GLY A 62 -7.65 -3.61 11.86
N LEU A 63 -7.16 -2.61 11.11
CA LEU A 63 -7.48 -1.21 11.37
C LEU A 63 -8.90 -0.83 10.87
N LYS A 64 -9.68 -0.21 11.75
CA LYS A 64 -11.02 0.35 11.46
C LYS A 64 -10.87 1.78 10.92
N SER A 65 -11.84 2.29 10.14
CA SER A 65 -11.81 3.68 9.63
C SER A 65 -11.60 4.72 10.76
N ARG A 66 -12.23 4.53 11.92
CA ARG A 66 -12.00 5.39 13.10
C ARG A 66 -10.55 5.37 13.61
N HIS A 67 -9.82 4.26 13.47
CA HIS A 67 -8.41 4.18 13.85
C HIS A 67 -7.56 5.00 12.87
N LEU A 68 -7.80 4.87 11.55
CA LEU A 68 -7.11 5.70 10.55
C LEU A 68 -7.35 7.20 10.78
N GLN A 69 -8.58 7.62 11.09
CA GLN A 69 -8.89 9.02 11.37
C GLN A 69 -8.20 9.54 12.65
N MET A 70 -8.18 8.75 13.73
CA MET A 70 -7.48 9.16 14.95
C MET A 70 -5.95 9.09 14.83
N ILE A 71 -5.40 8.19 14.02
CA ILE A 71 -3.98 8.18 13.65
C ILE A 71 -3.65 9.43 12.79
N ALA A 72 -4.50 9.79 11.83
CA ALA A 72 -4.34 10.99 11.00
C ALA A 72 -4.38 12.28 11.80
N PHE A 73 -5.22 12.32 12.84
CA PHE A 73 -5.36 13.47 13.71
C PHE A 73 -4.23 13.53 14.75
N GLY A 74 -4.11 12.48 15.56
CA GLY A 74 -3.33 12.46 16.79
C GLY A 74 -2.00 11.72 16.70
N GLY A 75 -1.88 10.64 15.92
CA GLY A 75 -0.73 9.70 15.95
C GLY A 75 0.64 10.28 15.57
N ILE A 76 0.66 11.55 15.17
CA ILE A 76 1.84 12.30 14.73
C ILE A 76 2.02 13.57 15.62
N VAL A 77 1.11 13.82 16.57
CA VAL A 77 1.22 14.90 17.57
C VAL A 77 1.91 14.33 18.80
N GLY A 78 3.24 14.27 18.76
CA GLY A 78 4.06 13.87 19.90
C GLY A 78 4.11 14.92 21.00
N ALA A 79 4.62 14.55 22.18
CA ALA A 79 4.85 15.50 23.28
C ALA A 79 5.83 16.62 22.91
N SER A 80 6.74 16.31 21.99
CA SER A 80 7.84 17.16 21.59
C SER A 80 7.42 18.48 20.92
N ILE A 81 6.16 18.62 20.48
CA ILE A 81 5.64 19.91 20.00
C ILE A 81 5.53 20.95 21.12
N TRP A 82 5.32 20.54 22.38
CA TRP A 82 5.04 21.46 23.49
C TRP A 82 6.27 22.28 23.91
N TYR A 83 7.46 21.68 24.04
CA TYR A 83 8.71 22.45 24.19
C TYR A 83 9.35 22.82 22.84
N GLY A 84 9.09 22.04 21.78
CA GLY A 84 9.60 22.28 20.43
C GLY A 84 9.13 23.57 19.77
N THR A 85 7.87 23.94 19.98
CA THR A 85 7.39 25.29 19.60
C THR A 85 8.16 26.39 20.33
N GLY A 86 8.53 26.15 21.59
CA GLY A 86 9.46 27.01 22.33
C GLY A 86 10.85 27.11 21.69
N SER A 87 11.45 25.99 21.27
CA SER A 87 12.71 25.99 20.51
C SER A 87 12.60 26.75 19.18
N ALA A 88 11.52 26.55 18.43
CA ALA A 88 11.27 27.25 17.16
C ALA A 88 11.23 28.78 17.36
N ILE A 89 10.53 29.22 18.41
CA ILE A 89 10.45 30.64 18.79
C ILE A 89 11.82 31.15 19.25
N ALA A 90 12.54 30.44 20.11
CA ALA A 90 13.89 30.83 20.56
C ALA A 90 14.90 30.93 19.40
N TYR A 91 14.79 30.06 18.39
CA TYR A 91 15.66 30.10 17.21
C TYR A 91 15.29 31.24 16.25
N SER A 92 14.01 31.47 15.94
CA SER A 92 13.59 32.32 14.81
C SER A 92 12.68 33.50 15.16
N GLY A 93 12.33 33.69 16.43
CA GLY A 93 11.31 34.65 16.89
C GLY A 93 9.88 34.16 16.59
N PRO A 94 8.84 34.79 17.17
CA PRO A 94 7.46 34.35 17.02
C PRO A 94 6.97 34.37 15.56
N VAL A 95 7.35 35.39 14.78
CA VAL A 95 6.96 35.49 13.36
C VAL A 95 7.81 34.59 12.47
N GLY A 96 9.12 34.49 12.75
CA GLY A 96 9.99 33.57 12.00
C GLY A 96 9.56 32.11 12.18
N ALA A 97 9.17 31.73 13.40
CA ALA A 97 8.65 30.40 13.69
C ALA A 97 7.35 30.14 12.93
N LEU A 98 6.42 31.10 12.96
CA LEU A 98 5.14 30.98 12.27
C LEU A 98 5.31 30.84 10.75
N ILE A 99 6.18 31.65 10.14
CA ILE A 99 6.52 31.57 8.71
C ILE A 99 7.13 30.21 8.37
N SER A 100 8.10 29.72 9.15
CA SER A 100 8.71 28.40 8.92
C SER A 100 7.69 27.26 8.98
N PHE A 101 6.79 27.26 9.97
CA PHE A 101 5.75 26.24 10.08
C PHE A 101 4.64 26.37 9.03
N ILE A 102 4.37 27.57 8.51
CA ILE A 102 3.46 27.78 7.37
C ILE A 102 4.07 27.21 6.09
N ILE A 103 5.33 27.52 5.78
CA ILE A 103 6.01 27.07 4.55
C ILE A 103 6.11 25.53 4.53
N VAL A 104 6.56 24.91 5.62
CA VAL A 104 6.63 23.44 5.71
C VAL A 104 5.22 22.82 5.80
N GLY A 105 4.24 23.52 6.38
CA GLY A 105 2.84 23.08 6.35
C GLY A 105 2.25 23.04 4.94
N VAL A 106 2.59 24.00 4.07
CA VAL A 106 2.21 23.99 2.64
C VAL A 106 2.94 22.89 1.88
N ASP A 107 4.21 22.65 2.17
CA ASP A 107 4.99 21.54 1.61
C ASP A 107 4.35 20.18 1.93
N VAL A 108 4.09 19.93 3.21
CA VAL A 108 3.46 18.72 3.73
C VAL A 108 2.06 18.52 3.17
N PHE A 109 1.29 19.59 2.97
CA PHE A 109 0.02 19.50 2.27
C PHE A 109 0.20 18.93 0.84
N PHE A 110 1.19 19.39 0.08
CA PHE A 110 1.48 18.87 -1.26
C PHE A 110 2.15 17.48 -1.27
N VAL A 111 2.92 17.12 -0.25
CA VAL A 111 3.36 15.74 0.00
C VAL A 111 2.15 14.84 0.15
N MET A 112 1.16 15.24 0.97
CA MET A 112 -0.06 14.47 1.19
C MET A 112 -1.02 14.46 -0.01
N GLN A 113 -1.05 15.51 -0.84
CA GLN A 113 -1.71 15.46 -2.15
C GLN A 113 -1.09 14.36 -3.03
N SER A 114 0.25 14.33 -3.09
CA SER A 114 1.02 13.40 -3.93
C SER A 114 0.89 11.95 -3.45
N LEU A 115 0.90 11.72 -2.13
CA LEU A 115 0.64 10.40 -1.53
C LEU A 115 -0.82 9.96 -1.69
N GLY A 116 -1.77 10.89 -1.64
CA GLY A 116 -3.19 10.59 -1.84
C GLY A 116 -3.46 10.00 -3.22
N GLU A 117 -2.95 10.64 -4.26
CA GLU A 117 -3.09 10.15 -5.63
C GLU A 117 -2.40 8.79 -5.83
N MET A 118 -1.17 8.63 -5.34
CA MET A 118 -0.41 7.37 -5.47
C MET A 118 -1.01 6.21 -4.66
N SER A 119 -1.36 6.41 -3.39
CA SER A 119 -1.73 5.32 -2.47
C SER A 119 -3.22 5.02 -2.39
N THR A 120 -4.10 5.84 -2.97
CA THR A 120 -5.50 5.44 -3.25
C THR A 120 -5.60 4.51 -4.46
N LEU A 121 -4.71 4.71 -5.43
CA LEU A 121 -4.55 3.89 -6.63
C LEU A 121 -3.79 2.58 -6.33
N PHE A 122 -2.67 2.69 -5.61
CA PHE A 122 -1.81 1.57 -5.21
C PHE A 122 -1.66 1.47 -3.67
N PRO A 123 -2.67 0.91 -2.96
CA PRO A 123 -2.62 0.69 -1.50
C PRO A 123 -1.77 -0.55 -1.14
N VAL A 124 -0.48 -0.51 -1.50
CA VAL A 124 0.51 -1.59 -1.35
C VAL A 124 1.32 -1.47 -0.06
N GLN A 125 1.88 -2.60 0.41
CA GLN A 125 2.72 -2.61 1.61
C GLN A 125 4.04 -1.88 1.38
N GLY A 126 4.54 -1.20 2.42
CA GLY A 126 5.64 -0.23 2.29
C GLY A 126 5.26 1.10 1.63
N ALA A 127 4.07 1.21 1.03
CA ALA A 127 3.55 2.41 0.38
C ALA A 127 4.59 3.08 -0.54
N PHE A 128 4.92 4.35 -0.31
CA PHE A 128 5.83 5.12 -1.15
C PHE A 128 7.25 4.53 -1.27
N ILE A 129 7.69 3.69 -0.33
CA ILE A 129 8.98 2.97 -0.42
C ILE A 129 8.98 2.03 -1.63
N GLU A 130 7.88 1.28 -1.83
CA GLU A 130 7.75 0.37 -2.98
C GLU A 130 7.37 1.12 -4.25
N LEU A 131 6.55 2.17 -4.16
CA LEU A 131 6.21 2.98 -5.34
C LEU A 131 7.45 3.72 -5.89
N ALA A 132 8.38 4.17 -5.05
CA ALA A 132 9.68 4.69 -5.51
C ALA A 132 10.52 3.60 -6.20
N ALA A 133 10.48 2.36 -5.69
CA ALA A 133 11.18 1.23 -6.30
C ALA A 133 10.64 0.88 -7.69
N ARG A 134 9.31 0.85 -7.80
CA ARG A 134 8.53 0.47 -8.99
C ARG A 134 8.51 1.55 -10.05
N PHE A 135 8.42 2.83 -9.65
CA PHE A 135 8.29 3.96 -10.58
C PHE A 135 9.61 4.69 -10.85
N ILE A 136 10.66 4.49 -10.05
CA ILE A 136 11.99 5.08 -10.28
C ILE A 136 13.02 3.98 -10.57
N ASP A 137 13.47 3.27 -9.55
CA ASP A 137 14.56 2.29 -9.60
C ASP A 137 14.54 1.44 -8.31
N PRO A 138 14.71 0.10 -8.34
CA PRO A 138 14.80 -0.71 -7.12
C PRO A 138 15.90 -0.30 -6.13
N ALA A 139 16.97 0.37 -6.58
CA ALA A 139 17.97 0.99 -5.70
C ALA A 139 17.44 2.25 -4.98
N MET A 140 16.52 2.99 -5.60
CA MET A 140 15.85 4.12 -4.98
C MET A 140 14.88 3.65 -3.87
N GLY A 141 14.16 2.56 -4.12
CA GLY A 141 13.34 1.91 -3.09
C GLY A 141 14.16 1.39 -1.90
N PHE A 142 15.35 0.84 -2.16
CA PHE A 142 16.29 0.45 -1.11
C PHE A 142 16.76 1.66 -0.28
N SER A 143 17.32 2.70 -0.91
CA SER A 143 17.87 3.85 -0.18
C SER A 143 16.79 4.66 0.55
N LEU A 144 15.62 4.86 -0.09
CA LEU A 144 14.48 5.56 0.52
C LEU A 144 13.89 4.77 1.71
N GLY A 145 13.74 3.45 1.59
CA GLY A 145 13.22 2.63 2.67
C GLY A 145 14.14 2.58 3.89
N TRP A 146 15.46 2.47 3.66
CA TRP A 146 16.43 2.54 4.76
C TRP A 146 16.51 3.94 5.38
N ASN A 147 16.46 5.02 4.57
CA ASN A 147 16.35 6.40 5.05
C ASN A 147 15.14 6.62 5.96
N TYR A 148 13.97 6.19 5.49
CA TYR A 148 12.74 6.31 6.25
C TYR A 148 12.76 5.43 7.51
N TRP A 149 13.35 4.24 7.46
CA TRP A 149 13.52 3.41 8.65
C TRP A 149 14.45 4.09 9.70
N TYR A 150 15.61 4.62 9.31
CA TYR A 150 16.50 5.25 10.30
C TYR A 150 15.98 6.59 10.83
N LEU A 151 15.22 7.35 10.04
CA LEU A 151 14.43 8.52 10.49
C LEU A 151 13.54 8.15 11.69
N TRP A 152 12.81 7.04 11.59
CA TRP A 152 11.94 6.61 12.68
C TRP A 152 12.70 5.99 13.85
N VAL A 153 13.88 5.39 13.64
CA VAL A 153 14.78 4.99 14.74
C VAL A 153 15.32 6.21 15.49
N THR A 154 15.74 7.29 14.80
CA THR A 154 16.18 8.52 15.47
C THR A 154 15.03 9.25 16.17
N ASN A 155 13.79 9.15 15.66
CA ASN A 155 12.60 9.62 16.39
C ASN A 155 12.35 8.81 17.68
N ILE A 156 12.46 7.48 17.67
CA ILE A 156 12.35 6.67 18.91
C ILE A 156 13.44 7.06 19.92
N ALA A 157 14.69 7.21 19.47
CA ALA A 157 15.79 7.63 20.33
C ALA A 157 15.57 9.05 20.90
N ASN A 158 15.01 9.96 20.11
CA ASN A 158 14.68 11.30 20.57
C ASN A 158 13.58 11.24 21.63
N ASP A 159 12.50 10.50 21.36
CA ASP A 159 11.39 10.32 22.28
C ASP A 159 11.82 9.69 23.62
N TYR A 160 12.79 8.76 23.64
CA TYR A 160 13.36 8.23 24.88
C TYR A 160 14.23 9.24 25.65
N ASN A 161 15.04 10.03 24.95
CA ASN A 161 15.75 11.15 25.56
C ASN A 161 14.77 12.18 26.15
N ASN A 162 13.65 12.44 25.46
CA ASN A 162 12.61 13.36 25.88
C ASN A 162 11.83 12.86 27.11
N ILE A 163 11.53 11.55 27.20
CA ILE A 163 10.94 10.93 28.41
C ILE A 163 11.81 11.19 29.63
N ALA A 164 13.12 10.93 29.52
CA ALA A 164 14.05 11.15 30.62
C ALA A 164 14.17 12.63 31.01
N LEU A 165 14.09 13.55 30.04
CA LEU A 165 14.05 14.99 30.28
C LEU A 165 12.79 15.39 31.06
N ILE A 166 11.61 15.00 30.59
CA ILE A 166 10.33 15.34 31.24
C ILE A 166 10.27 14.76 32.67
N LEU A 167 10.73 13.53 32.88
CA LEU A 167 10.74 12.89 34.19
C LEU A 167 11.77 13.48 35.15
N GLY A 168 12.86 14.06 34.62
CA GLY A 168 13.85 14.80 35.41
C GLY A 168 13.28 15.99 36.19
N PHE A 169 12.15 16.56 35.76
CA PHE A 169 11.46 17.65 36.46
C PHE A 169 11.09 17.31 37.91
N TRP A 170 10.72 16.06 38.20
CA TRP A 170 10.31 15.64 39.55
C TRP A 170 11.49 15.25 40.46
N ALA A 171 12.74 15.55 40.06
CA ALA A 171 13.95 15.35 40.85
C ALA A 171 14.08 13.93 41.44
N THR A 172 13.65 12.92 40.68
CA THR A 172 13.53 11.53 41.15
C THR A 172 14.90 10.89 41.40
N PRO A 173 15.04 9.95 42.35
CA PRO A 173 16.30 9.22 42.57
C PRO A 173 16.67 8.26 41.43
N ILE A 174 15.80 8.07 40.44
CA ILE A 174 16.05 7.26 39.25
C ILE A 174 16.85 8.12 38.24
N PRO A 175 18.04 7.67 37.79
CA PRO A 175 18.86 8.41 36.83
C PRO A 175 18.24 8.38 35.42
N SER A 176 18.64 9.33 34.57
CA SER A 176 18.16 9.50 33.18
C SER A 176 18.10 8.17 32.39
N TYR A 177 19.18 7.39 32.42
CA TYR A 177 19.24 6.09 31.73
C TYR A 177 18.26 5.05 32.30
N GLY A 178 17.94 5.13 33.59
CA GLY A 178 16.95 4.26 34.25
C GLY A 178 15.56 4.50 33.68
N TRP A 179 15.17 5.77 33.49
CA TRP A 179 13.91 6.12 32.83
C TRP A 179 13.86 5.64 31.37
N ILE A 180 14.96 5.79 30.62
CA ILE A 180 15.05 5.24 29.25
C ILE A 180 14.81 3.73 29.25
N LEU A 181 15.47 2.97 30.12
CA LEU A 181 15.35 1.50 30.17
C LEU A 181 13.97 1.02 30.64
N ILE A 182 13.36 1.71 31.62
CA ILE A 182 11.99 1.40 32.10
C ILE A 182 10.98 1.60 30.96
N PHE A 183 11.03 2.73 30.27
CA PHE A 183 10.10 3.01 29.18
C PHE A 183 10.38 2.16 27.94
N TYR A 184 11.65 1.91 27.58
CA TYR A 184 12.02 0.95 26.55
C TYR A 184 11.37 -0.42 26.77
N ALA A 185 11.41 -0.95 28.00
CA ALA A 185 10.78 -2.23 28.35
C ALA A 185 9.24 -2.15 28.25
N LEU A 186 8.64 -1.04 28.70
CA LEU A 186 7.19 -0.80 28.60
C LEU A 186 6.72 -0.81 27.12
N PHE A 187 7.36 -0.03 26.25
CA PHE A 187 7.02 0.02 24.83
C PHE A 187 7.38 -1.25 24.06
N GLN A 188 8.43 -1.95 24.51
CA GLN A 188 8.73 -3.28 23.99
C GLN A 188 7.58 -4.26 24.28
N GLY A 189 6.95 -4.15 25.46
CA GLY A 189 5.75 -4.90 25.81
C GLY A 189 4.54 -4.51 24.95
N THR A 190 4.16 -3.22 24.93
CA THR A 190 2.95 -2.77 24.23
C THR A 190 2.99 -3.03 22.73
N SER A 191 4.15 -2.83 22.09
CA SER A 191 4.31 -3.02 20.64
C SER A 191 4.13 -4.47 20.20
N LEU A 192 4.33 -5.44 21.10
CA LEU A 192 4.17 -6.88 20.81
C LEU A 192 2.70 -7.34 20.89
N LEU A 193 1.79 -6.53 21.45
CA LEU A 193 0.35 -6.84 21.58
C LEU A 193 -0.41 -6.82 20.23
N GLY A 194 0.23 -6.37 19.14
CA GLY A 194 -0.30 -6.43 17.78
C GLY A 194 -1.15 -5.24 17.36
N VAL A 195 -1.48 -5.19 16.06
CA VAL A 195 -2.05 -4.00 15.40
C VAL A 195 -3.43 -3.59 15.91
N VAL A 196 -4.28 -4.55 16.30
CA VAL A 196 -5.62 -4.24 16.82
C VAL A 196 -5.52 -3.52 18.17
N VAL A 197 -4.64 -3.98 19.07
CA VAL A 197 -4.43 -3.34 20.38
C VAL A 197 -3.81 -1.95 20.19
N TYR A 198 -2.79 -1.82 19.33
CA TYR A 198 -2.22 -0.52 18.93
C TYR A 198 -3.29 0.47 18.42
N GLY A 199 -4.17 0.03 17.51
CA GLY A 199 -5.22 0.90 16.94
C GLY A 199 -6.29 1.34 17.95
N GLU A 200 -6.61 0.51 18.95
CA GLU A 200 -7.50 0.86 20.05
C GLU A 200 -6.81 1.78 21.08
N MET A 201 -5.52 1.54 21.40
CA MET A 201 -4.72 2.42 22.25
C MET A 201 -4.58 3.82 21.64
N GLU A 202 -4.18 3.92 20.38
CA GLU A 202 -3.98 5.21 19.71
C GLU A 202 -5.30 5.97 19.53
N PHE A 203 -6.43 5.28 19.34
CA PHE A 203 -7.75 5.93 19.31
C PHE A 203 -8.02 6.76 20.58
N TRP A 204 -7.76 6.20 21.77
CA TRP A 204 -7.98 6.91 23.04
C TRP A 204 -6.90 7.96 23.33
N LEU A 205 -5.63 7.66 23.03
CA LEU A 205 -4.52 8.61 23.21
C LEU A 205 -4.66 9.83 22.29
N ALA A 206 -5.12 9.64 21.05
CA ALA A 206 -5.46 10.71 20.12
C ALA A 206 -6.63 11.58 20.60
N ALA A 207 -7.67 10.97 21.18
CA ALA A 207 -8.78 11.73 21.77
C ALA A 207 -8.31 12.62 22.94
N TRP A 208 -7.46 12.08 23.82
CA TRP A 208 -6.85 12.85 24.91
C TRP A 208 -5.95 13.98 24.39
N LYS A 209 -5.06 13.72 23.42
CA LYS A 209 -4.20 14.75 22.81
C LYS A 209 -4.99 15.88 22.13
N LEU A 210 -6.13 15.56 21.49
CA LEU A 210 -7.03 16.58 20.94
C LEU A 210 -7.58 17.49 22.06
N PHE A 211 -8.04 16.90 23.16
CA PHE A 211 -8.52 17.67 24.32
C PHE A 211 -7.42 18.56 24.92
N THR A 212 -6.19 18.06 25.07
CA THR A 212 -5.09 18.85 25.66
C THR A 212 -4.60 19.97 24.74
N VAL A 213 -4.60 19.79 23.42
CA VAL A 213 -4.30 20.87 22.46
C VAL A 213 -5.37 21.98 22.51
N LEU A 214 -6.66 21.62 22.51
CA LEU A 214 -7.74 22.61 22.65
C LEU A 214 -7.70 23.33 24.01
N GLY A 215 -7.41 22.60 25.09
CA GLY A 215 -7.15 23.18 26.41
C GLY A 215 -5.96 24.13 26.41
N GLY A 216 -4.89 23.79 25.67
CA GLY A 216 -3.73 24.65 25.46
C GLY A 216 -4.09 25.98 24.77
N PHE A 217 -4.96 25.97 23.76
CA PHE A 217 -5.44 27.21 23.13
C PHE A 217 -6.30 28.03 24.09
N LEU A 218 -7.22 27.40 24.84
CA LEU A 218 -8.01 28.09 25.85
C LEU A 218 -7.14 28.74 26.93
N VAL A 219 -6.15 28.01 27.45
CA VAL A 219 -5.15 28.53 28.40
C VAL A 219 -4.37 29.70 27.80
N ALA A 220 -3.89 29.58 26.56
CA ALA A 220 -3.15 30.66 25.91
C ALA A 220 -4.00 31.93 25.72
N ILE A 221 -5.29 31.78 25.37
CA ILE A 221 -6.24 32.90 25.28
C ILE A 221 -6.48 33.53 26.66
N LEU A 222 -6.65 32.73 27.71
CA LEU A 222 -6.91 33.23 29.07
C LEU A 222 -5.69 33.92 29.70
N VAL A 223 -4.47 33.43 29.45
CA VAL A 223 -3.24 34.12 29.87
C VAL A 223 -3.02 35.39 29.04
N ASN A 224 -3.20 35.33 27.73
CA ASN A 224 -3.04 36.49 26.84
C ASN A 224 -4.00 37.65 27.18
N THR A 225 -5.26 37.33 27.47
CA THR A 225 -6.28 38.31 27.89
C THR A 225 -6.08 38.82 29.32
N GLY A 226 -5.19 38.21 30.12
CA GLY A 226 -4.99 38.53 31.53
C GLY A 226 -6.04 37.93 32.48
N ALA A 227 -6.99 37.14 31.97
CA ALA A 227 -7.96 36.39 32.79
C ALA A 227 -7.27 35.37 33.71
N ILE A 228 -6.09 34.88 33.32
CA ILE A 228 -5.12 34.20 34.19
C ILE A 228 -3.90 35.12 34.32
N GLY A 229 -3.48 35.43 35.55
CA GLY A 229 -2.31 36.28 35.85
C GLY A 229 -2.55 37.80 35.90
N GLY A 230 -3.76 38.29 35.59
CA GLY A 230 -4.17 39.68 35.81
C GLY A 230 -3.48 40.73 34.92
N LYS A 231 -2.73 40.31 33.90
CA LYS A 231 -1.96 41.20 33.00
C LYS A 231 -2.26 40.86 31.54
N TYR A 232 -2.78 41.83 30.80
CA TYR A 232 -2.96 41.70 29.35
C TYR A 232 -1.61 41.68 28.63
N ILE A 233 -1.39 40.67 27.78
CA ILE A 233 -0.16 40.52 26.98
C ILE A 233 -0.37 41.06 25.57
N GLY A 234 -1.49 40.73 24.93
CA GLY A 234 -1.76 41.03 23.54
C GLY A 234 -0.65 40.49 22.62
N PHE A 235 -0.07 41.38 21.81
CA PHE A 235 1.09 41.08 20.98
C PHE A 235 2.39 41.66 21.54
N LYS A 236 2.54 41.77 22.88
CA LYS A 236 3.76 42.31 23.51
C LYS A 236 5.01 41.62 22.98
N TYR A 237 5.09 40.29 23.07
CA TYR A 237 6.30 39.53 22.76
C TYR A 237 6.69 39.54 21.26
N TRP A 238 5.79 39.98 20.39
CA TRP A 238 6.07 40.21 18.97
C TRP A 238 6.67 41.60 18.72
N ARG A 239 6.61 42.52 19.69
CA ARG A 239 7.19 43.87 19.64
C ARG A 239 8.47 43.99 20.48
N ASP A 240 8.48 43.33 21.63
CA ASP A 240 9.52 43.36 22.66
C ASP A 240 9.62 41.96 23.29
N PRO A 241 10.66 41.15 23.00
CA PRO A 241 11.92 41.52 22.33
C PRO A 241 11.84 41.69 20.79
N GLY A 242 10.82 41.15 20.11
CA GLY A 242 10.60 41.42 18.68
C GLY A 242 10.05 40.26 17.84
N VAL A 243 9.88 40.49 16.53
CA VAL A 243 9.24 39.54 15.59
C VAL A 243 10.12 38.36 15.16
N ILE A 244 11.42 38.59 14.95
CA ILE A 244 12.35 37.63 14.34
C ILE A 244 13.66 37.60 15.14
N ALA A 245 14.10 36.41 15.52
CA ALA A 245 15.37 36.16 16.19
C ALA A 245 16.40 35.53 15.23
N ASN A 246 17.70 35.78 15.48
CA ASN A 246 18.86 35.16 14.79
C ASN A 246 18.90 35.24 13.25
N GLY A 247 18.00 35.99 12.62
CA GLY A 247 17.91 36.14 11.16
C GLY A 247 17.77 34.80 10.44
N ILE A 248 18.40 34.69 9.27
CA ILE A 248 18.36 33.49 8.42
C ILE A 248 18.88 32.21 9.12
N ASN A 249 19.79 32.32 10.09
CA ASN A 249 20.25 31.17 10.89
C ASN A 249 19.13 30.59 11.77
N GLY A 250 18.25 31.47 12.27
CA GLY A 250 17.06 31.08 13.01
C GLY A 250 16.08 30.31 12.13
N PHE A 251 15.76 30.85 10.95
CA PHE A 251 14.90 30.20 9.97
C PHE A 251 15.41 28.80 9.58
N GLY A 252 16.71 28.65 9.28
CA GLY A 252 17.31 27.37 8.91
C GLY A 252 17.04 26.26 9.94
N LYS A 253 17.34 26.53 11.22
CA LYS A 253 17.08 25.59 12.32
C LYS A 253 15.59 25.31 12.51
N THR A 254 14.74 26.31 12.34
CA THR A 254 13.29 26.14 12.49
C THR A 254 12.65 25.38 11.33
N PHE A 255 13.18 25.45 10.10
CA PHE A 255 12.72 24.60 8.99
C PHE A 255 12.98 23.11 9.26
N VAL A 256 14.19 22.76 9.70
CA VAL A 256 14.56 21.38 10.10
C VAL A 256 13.64 20.88 11.21
N LEU A 257 13.44 21.71 12.25
CA LEU A 257 12.59 21.40 13.39
C LEU A 257 11.10 21.23 13.02
N ALA A 258 10.57 22.10 12.17
CA ALA A 258 9.21 21.99 11.64
C ALA A 258 9.03 20.71 10.80
N ALA A 259 10.03 20.33 10.00
CA ALA A 259 9.99 19.11 9.21
C ALA A 259 9.82 17.86 10.10
N VAL A 260 10.61 17.73 11.18
CA VAL A 260 10.46 16.61 12.13
C VAL A 260 9.08 16.58 12.78
N TYR A 261 8.44 17.73 13.03
CA TYR A 261 7.09 17.77 13.61
C TYR A 261 5.97 17.43 12.63
N TYR A 262 6.15 17.67 11.34
CA TYR A 262 5.20 17.23 10.31
C TYR A 262 5.47 15.83 9.75
N ALA A 263 6.69 15.29 9.95
CA ALA A 263 7.06 13.91 9.64
C ALA A 263 6.10 12.94 10.32
N GLY A 264 5.68 11.91 9.60
CA GLY A 264 4.66 10.95 10.02
C GLY A 264 3.30 11.18 9.39
N THR A 265 3.05 12.32 8.73
CA THR A 265 1.86 12.46 7.88
C THR A 265 1.83 11.38 6.78
N GLU A 266 3.00 11.03 6.24
CA GLU A 266 3.17 9.92 5.29
C GLU A 266 2.91 8.51 5.86
N MET A 267 2.84 8.32 7.19
CA MET A 267 2.36 7.06 7.81
C MET A 267 0.95 6.69 7.33
N LEU A 268 0.13 7.67 6.94
CA LEU A 268 -1.22 7.42 6.42
C LEU A 268 -1.21 6.60 5.14
N ALA A 269 -0.20 6.76 4.29
CA ALA A 269 -0.02 5.94 3.10
C ALA A 269 0.29 4.47 3.47
N MET A 270 1.02 4.22 4.57
CA MET A 270 1.32 2.87 5.05
C MET A 270 0.10 2.21 5.72
N THR A 271 -0.60 2.93 6.61
CA THR A 271 -1.81 2.41 7.30
C THR A 271 -2.97 2.13 6.32
N ALA A 272 -2.98 2.76 5.13
CA ALA A 272 -3.94 2.46 4.08
C ALA A 272 -3.84 1.02 3.54
N ALA A 273 -2.65 0.40 3.56
CA ALA A 273 -2.50 -1.01 3.18
C ALA A 273 -3.20 -1.95 4.19
N GLU A 274 -3.03 -1.68 5.49
CA GLU A 274 -3.67 -2.40 6.61
C GLU A 274 -5.17 -2.06 6.79
N SER A 275 -5.70 -1.09 6.03
CA SER A 275 -7.11 -0.66 6.09
C SER A 275 -8.09 -1.62 5.40
N LYS A 276 -9.35 -1.56 5.85
CA LYS A 276 -10.50 -2.23 5.24
C LYS A 276 -11.02 -1.51 3.99
N ASN A 277 -10.92 -0.18 3.87
CA ASN A 277 -11.32 0.56 2.67
C ASN A 277 -10.42 1.79 2.37
N PRO A 278 -9.22 1.58 1.79
CA PRO A 278 -8.30 2.68 1.48
C PRO A 278 -8.87 3.73 0.52
N LYS A 279 -9.71 3.35 -0.47
CA LYS A 279 -10.32 4.31 -1.41
C LYS A 279 -11.19 5.35 -0.71
N LYS A 280 -11.88 4.99 0.39
CA LYS A 280 -12.69 5.94 1.18
C LYS A 280 -11.93 6.54 2.36
N ASP A 281 -11.13 5.75 3.07
CA ASP A 281 -10.50 6.19 4.31
C ASP A 281 -9.32 7.15 4.07
N LEU A 282 -8.48 6.89 3.06
CA LEU A 282 -7.27 7.70 2.82
C LEU A 282 -7.58 9.15 2.35
N PRO A 283 -8.50 9.41 1.39
CA PRO A 283 -8.87 10.77 1.02
C PRO A 283 -9.44 11.59 2.19
N ASN A 284 -10.17 10.94 3.10
CA ASN A 284 -10.74 11.60 4.27
C ASN A 284 -9.66 11.91 5.32
N ALA A 285 -8.71 11.00 5.56
CA ALA A 285 -7.55 11.24 6.40
C ALA A 285 -6.67 12.41 5.87
N ILE A 286 -6.50 12.50 4.55
CA ILE A 286 -5.75 13.61 3.91
C ILE A 286 -6.48 14.95 4.07
N ARG A 287 -7.80 14.98 3.91
CA ARG A 287 -8.62 16.18 4.19
C ARG A 287 -8.53 16.60 5.67
N GLN A 288 -8.41 15.65 6.59
CA GLN A 288 -8.16 15.93 8.01
C GLN A 288 -6.73 16.46 8.25
N THR A 289 -5.73 16.06 7.44
CA THR A 289 -4.36 16.56 7.57
C THR A 289 -4.25 18.07 7.32
N PHE A 290 -5.05 18.65 6.41
CA PHE A 290 -5.12 20.11 6.23
C PHE A 290 -5.52 20.85 7.52
N TRP A 291 -6.61 20.41 8.17
CA TRP A 291 -7.07 20.99 9.43
C TRP A 291 -6.07 20.78 10.56
N ARG A 292 -5.35 19.65 10.56
CA ARG A 292 -4.24 19.38 11.49
C ARG A 292 -3.07 20.36 11.31
N ILE A 293 -2.67 20.66 10.07
CA ILE A 293 -1.63 21.66 9.77
C ILE A 293 -2.05 23.04 10.28
N LEU A 294 -3.26 23.48 9.92
CA LEU A 294 -3.76 24.81 10.24
C LEU A 294 -4.04 25.02 11.74
N ILE A 295 -4.80 24.11 12.36
CA ILE A 295 -5.28 24.28 13.74
C ILE A 295 -4.20 23.88 14.74
N ILE A 296 -3.54 22.72 14.57
CA ILE A 296 -2.61 22.21 15.59
C ILE A 296 -1.25 22.89 15.46
N PHE A 297 -0.57 22.77 14.32
CA PHE A 297 0.83 23.23 14.23
C PHE A 297 0.95 24.75 14.16
N ILE A 298 0.30 25.36 13.17
CA ILE A 298 0.33 26.81 12.98
C ILE A 298 -0.32 27.50 14.20
N GLY A 299 -1.41 26.94 14.73
CA GLY A 299 -2.05 27.41 15.97
C GLY A 299 -1.17 27.32 17.22
N LEU A 300 -0.49 26.19 17.47
CA LEU A 300 0.41 26.06 18.63
C LEU A 300 1.60 27.03 18.53
N VAL A 301 2.23 27.19 17.36
CA VAL A 301 3.31 28.16 17.16
C VAL A 301 2.83 29.60 17.38
N PHE A 302 1.66 29.96 16.82
CA PHE A 302 1.05 31.27 16.98
C PHE A 302 0.75 31.60 18.45
N PHE A 303 0.09 30.70 19.17
CA PHE A 303 -0.26 30.91 20.58
C PHE A 303 0.97 30.88 21.49
N ALA A 304 1.93 29.98 21.26
CA ALA A 304 3.20 29.96 21.98
C ALA A 304 3.95 31.30 21.84
N GLY A 305 4.07 31.83 20.62
CA GLY A 305 4.73 33.10 20.35
C GLY A 305 4.01 34.33 20.92
N ILE A 306 2.73 34.20 21.26
CA ILE A 306 1.95 35.24 21.96
C ILE A 306 2.18 35.22 23.48
N ILE A 307 2.41 34.04 24.08
CA ILE A 307 2.45 33.89 25.55
C ILE A 307 3.86 33.82 26.16
N VAL A 308 4.92 33.69 25.36
CA VAL A 308 6.32 33.69 25.82
C VAL A 308 7.22 34.57 24.95
N PRO A 309 8.18 35.34 25.52
CA PRO A 309 9.20 36.02 24.74
C PRO A 309 10.27 35.03 24.25
N TYR A 310 10.87 35.29 23.09
CA TYR A 310 11.81 34.35 22.47
C TYR A 310 13.16 34.25 23.19
N ASP A 311 13.51 35.22 24.01
CA ASP A 311 14.75 35.30 24.79
C ASP A 311 14.62 34.70 26.20
N SER A 312 13.48 34.09 26.53
CA SER A 312 13.26 33.42 27.82
C SER A 312 14.28 32.29 28.05
N PRO A 313 15.04 32.30 29.16
CA PRO A 313 16.12 31.33 29.41
C PRO A 313 15.62 29.92 29.72
N ASP A 314 14.32 29.76 29.99
CA ASP A 314 13.67 28.47 30.29
C ASP A 314 13.21 27.70 29.03
N LEU A 315 13.27 28.35 27.86
CA LEU A 315 13.00 27.72 26.57
C LEU A 315 14.10 26.71 26.22
N LEU A 316 13.73 25.61 25.56
CA LEU A 316 14.68 24.59 25.14
C LEU A 316 15.57 25.11 23.99
N THR A 317 16.85 25.31 24.29
CA THR A 317 17.94 25.53 23.34
C THR A 317 19.05 24.52 23.59
N ALA A 318 20.02 24.38 22.68
CA ALA A 318 21.16 23.48 22.85
C ALA A 318 22.02 23.76 24.11
N SER A 319 21.92 24.95 24.70
CA SER A 319 22.61 25.36 25.93
C SER A 319 21.72 25.40 27.18
N SER A 320 20.41 25.14 27.06
CA SER A 320 19.47 25.24 28.18
C SER A 320 19.65 24.09 29.18
N LYS A 321 19.63 24.42 30.48
CA LYS A 321 19.65 23.43 31.59
C LYS A 321 18.26 22.86 31.89
N THR A 322 17.21 23.56 31.48
CA THR A 322 15.81 23.21 31.66
C THR A 322 15.14 23.19 30.27
N ALA A 323 14.08 22.39 30.10
CA ALA A 323 13.19 22.49 28.94
C ALA A 323 11.76 22.68 29.42
N LEU A 324 11.31 23.94 29.53
CA LEU A 324 9.91 24.23 29.83
C LEU A 324 9.15 24.49 28.52
N SER A 325 7.87 24.09 28.49
CA SER A 325 6.98 24.48 27.39
C SER A 325 6.62 25.97 27.51
N PRO A 326 6.32 26.68 26.41
CA PRO A 326 5.78 28.06 26.46
C PRO A 326 4.56 28.18 27.37
N TRP A 327 3.69 27.17 27.42
CA TRP A 327 2.55 27.12 28.35
C TRP A 327 2.98 26.99 29.81
N THR A 328 3.99 26.17 30.11
CA THR A 328 4.56 26.08 31.47
C THR A 328 5.11 27.42 31.90
N ILE A 329 5.92 28.07 31.05
CA ILE A 329 6.55 29.37 31.34
C ILE A 329 5.47 30.45 31.52
N ALA A 330 4.52 30.54 30.59
CA ALA A 330 3.44 31.53 30.64
C ALA A 330 2.55 31.38 31.88
N LEU A 331 2.19 30.15 32.26
CA LEU A 331 1.37 29.89 33.45
C LEU A 331 2.13 30.16 34.76
N VAL A 332 3.43 29.83 34.83
CA VAL A 332 4.27 30.17 36.00
C VAL A 332 4.44 31.69 36.12
N ASN A 333 4.68 32.39 35.00
CA ASN A 333 4.72 33.86 34.95
C ASN A 333 3.38 34.52 35.31
N ALA A 334 2.26 33.82 35.07
CA ALA A 334 0.91 34.19 35.50
C ALA A 334 0.59 33.79 36.96
N GLY A 335 1.58 33.28 37.72
CA GLY A 335 1.49 32.97 39.15
C GLY A 335 1.13 31.52 39.49
N TRP A 336 0.88 30.64 38.51
CA TRP A 336 0.51 29.24 38.78
C TRP A 336 1.72 28.31 38.80
N GLY A 337 2.42 28.25 39.94
CA GLY A 337 3.55 27.35 40.16
C GLY A 337 3.24 25.85 39.98
N GLY A 338 1.95 25.45 40.00
CA GLY A 338 1.53 24.07 39.74
C GLY A 338 1.63 23.64 38.26
N ALA A 339 1.74 24.59 37.32
CA ALA A 339 1.60 24.35 35.89
C ALA A 339 2.57 23.30 35.31
N GLY A 340 3.82 23.26 35.80
CA GLY A 340 4.82 22.28 35.35
C GLY A 340 4.35 20.82 35.52
N ASN A 341 3.66 20.51 36.62
CA ASN A 341 3.13 19.17 36.86
C ASN A 341 2.06 18.78 35.82
N LEU A 342 1.10 19.67 35.53
CA LEU A 342 0.05 19.39 34.56
C LEU A 342 0.63 19.23 33.15
N LEU A 343 1.46 20.19 32.70
CA LEU A 343 2.02 20.15 31.35
C LEU A 343 2.94 18.93 31.17
N ASN A 344 3.68 18.50 32.19
CA ASN A 344 4.53 17.31 32.08
C ASN A 344 3.73 16.01 32.04
N VAL A 345 2.57 15.92 32.72
CA VAL A 345 1.63 14.78 32.58
C VAL A 345 0.99 14.75 31.18
N VAL A 346 0.60 15.90 30.64
CA VAL A 346 0.14 16.05 29.25
C VAL A 346 1.23 15.60 28.26
N MET A 347 2.49 15.97 28.53
CA MET A 347 3.61 15.55 27.70
C MET A 347 3.89 14.04 27.81
N ILE A 348 3.98 13.43 28.99
CA ILE A 348 4.19 11.97 29.12
C ILE A 348 3.10 11.17 28.39
N THR A 349 1.84 11.58 28.51
CA THR A 349 0.72 10.89 27.85
C THR A 349 0.75 11.04 26.32
N ALA A 350 1.16 12.21 25.79
CA ALA A 350 1.41 12.38 24.36
C ALA A 350 2.66 11.61 23.88
N GLN A 351 3.69 11.51 24.72
CA GLN A 351 4.96 10.84 24.44
C GLN A 351 4.77 9.32 24.31
N PHE A 352 3.88 8.76 25.15
CA PHE A 352 3.50 7.35 25.11
C PHE A 352 2.83 6.95 23.79
N SER A 353 2.08 7.86 23.16
CA SER A 353 1.57 7.62 21.80
C SER A 353 2.68 7.69 20.75
N SER A 354 3.50 8.75 20.79
CA SER A 354 4.57 9.02 19.81
C SER A 354 5.47 7.80 19.60
N VAL A 355 5.94 7.18 20.69
CA VAL A 355 6.80 5.98 20.62
C VAL A 355 6.07 4.78 20.02
N ASN A 356 4.83 4.50 20.45
CA ASN A 356 4.05 3.36 19.91
C ASN A 356 3.84 3.54 18.39
N SER A 357 3.58 4.76 17.91
CA SER A 357 3.49 5.06 16.47
C SER A 357 4.84 4.95 15.75
N ALA A 358 5.95 5.40 16.35
CA ALA A 358 7.27 5.28 15.76
C ALA A 358 7.75 3.80 15.66
N ILE A 359 7.44 2.96 16.66
CA ILE A 359 7.72 1.51 16.62
C ILE A 359 6.80 0.81 15.60
N TYR A 360 5.55 1.25 15.45
CA TYR A 360 4.67 0.81 14.36
C TYR A 360 5.32 1.12 12.99
N VAL A 361 5.75 2.35 12.74
CA VAL A 361 6.30 2.74 11.42
C VAL A 361 7.64 2.08 11.11
N THR A 362 8.59 2.07 12.05
CA THR A 362 9.88 1.37 11.85
C THR A 362 9.66 -0.11 11.51
N SER A 363 8.82 -0.81 12.28
CA SER A 363 8.58 -2.24 12.07
C SER A 363 7.97 -2.54 10.70
N ARG A 364 6.98 -1.76 10.23
CA ARG A 364 6.40 -1.92 8.87
C ARG A 364 7.43 -1.64 7.78
N SER A 365 8.24 -0.60 7.96
CA SER A 365 9.25 -0.19 6.95
C SER A 365 10.30 -1.29 6.76
N LEU A 366 10.78 -1.88 7.85
CA LEU A 366 11.77 -2.97 7.81
C LEU A 366 11.17 -4.29 7.31
N VAL A 367 9.91 -4.58 7.62
CA VAL A 367 9.16 -5.72 7.06
C VAL A 367 9.03 -5.59 5.54
N ALA A 368 8.55 -4.44 5.04
CA ALA A 368 8.40 -4.20 3.60
C ALA A 368 9.72 -4.37 2.84
N LEU A 369 10.81 -3.78 3.36
CA LEU A 369 12.17 -4.00 2.84
C LEU A 369 12.54 -5.49 2.82
N ALA A 370 12.20 -6.26 3.85
CA ALA A 370 12.56 -7.68 3.94
C ALA A 370 11.78 -8.56 2.96
N HIS A 371 10.48 -8.32 2.74
CA HIS A 371 9.71 -9.01 1.69
C HIS A 371 10.26 -8.73 0.29
N GLN A 372 10.69 -7.49 0.04
CA GLN A 372 11.31 -7.08 -1.22
C GLN A 372 12.77 -7.54 -1.39
N GLY A 373 13.32 -8.29 -0.41
CA GLY A 373 14.71 -8.73 -0.39
C GLY A 373 15.74 -7.61 -0.19
N ARG A 374 15.29 -6.39 0.16
CA ARG A 374 16.07 -5.16 0.42
C ARG A 374 16.54 -5.05 1.87
N ALA A 375 16.05 -5.93 2.75
CA ALA A 375 16.58 -6.21 4.08
C ALA A 375 16.65 -7.73 4.32
N PRO A 376 17.36 -8.22 5.35
CA PRO A 376 17.45 -9.65 5.64
C PRO A 376 16.08 -10.32 5.81
N ARG A 377 15.82 -11.41 5.06
CA ARG A 377 14.53 -12.13 5.04
C ARG A 377 13.99 -12.52 6.42
N PHE A 378 14.86 -12.71 7.42
CA PHE A 378 14.42 -13.07 8.76
C PHE A 378 13.52 -12.01 9.43
N PHE A 379 13.57 -10.75 8.99
CA PHE A 379 12.68 -9.66 9.44
C PHE A 379 11.27 -9.71 8.86
N ALA A 380 11.05 -10.36 7.72
CA ALA A 380 9.73 -10.54 7.10
C ALA A 380 8.84 -11.55 7.88
N LYS A 381 9.39 -12.26 8.87
CA LYS A 381 8.65 -13.29 9.62
C LYS A 381 7.80 -12.66 10.72
N THR A 382 6.48 -12.83 10.61
CA THR A 382 5.47 -12.36 11.56
C THR A 382 4.88 -13.51 12.38
N THR A 383 4.06 -13.20 13.38
CA THR A 383 3.28 -14.21 14.14
C THR A 383 1.98 -14.58 13.41
N LYS A 384 1.27 -15.61 13.91
CA LYS A 384 -0.09 -15.97 13.46
C LYS A 384 -1.11 -14.82 13.47
N ASN A 385 -0.87 -13.77 14.26
CA ASN A 385 -1.71 -12.57 14.33
C ASN A 385 -1.09 -11.36 13.61
N GLY A 386 -0.09 -11.58 12.74
CA GLY A 386 0.53 -10.56 11.91
C GLY A 386 1.46 -9.59 12.64
N THR A 387 1.97 -9.94 13.82
CA THR A 387 2.91 -9.08 14.58
C THR A 387 4.36 -9.34 14.12
N PRO A 388 5.09 -8.33 13.58
CA PRO A 388 6.48 -8.50 13.12
C PRO A 388 7.50 -8.39 14.26
N VAL A 389 7.45 -9.33 15.21
CA VAL A 389 8.23 -9.35 16.47
C VAL A 389 9.71 -8.99 16.28
N ARG A 390 10.37 -9.56 15.27
CA ARG A 390 11.81 -9.35 15.01
C ARG A 390 12.13 -7.93 14.57
N ALA A 391 11.29 -7.33 13.73
CA ALA A 391 11.46 -5.96 13.27
C ALA A 391 11.12 -4.94 14.37
N ILE A 392 10.13 -5.25 15.22
CA ILE A 392 9.76 -4.47 16.41
C ILE A 392 10.95 -4.43 17.39
N VAL A 393 11.45 -5.60 17.81
CA VAL A 393 12.57 -5.67 18.79
C VAL A 393 13.80 -4.95 18.26
N PHE A 394 14.26 -5.28 17.05
CA PHE A 394 15.47 -4.66 16.48
C PHE A 394 15.37 -3.14 16.36
N SER A 395 14.25 -2.62 15.86
CA SER A 395 14.07 -1.16 15.68
C SER A 395 13.96 -0.44 17.03
N ASN A 396 13.28 -1.05 18.01
CA ASN A 396 13.14 -0.50 19.35
C ASN A 396 14.45 -0.54 20.15
N THR A 397 15.25 -1.61 20.03
CA THR A 397 16.57 -1.70 20.69
C THR A 397 17.51 -0.61 20.20
N LEU A 398 17.43 -0.20 18.93
CA LEU A 398 18.20 0.95 18.42
C LEU A 398 17.69 2.31 18.94
N GLY A 399 16.48 2.38 19.49
CA GLY A 399 16.04 3.51 20.31
C GLY A 399 16.93 3.79 21.52
N LEU A 400 17.68 2.79 22.00
CA LEU A 400 18.68 2.96 23.07
C LEU A 400 19.90 3.82 22.66
N ILE A 401 19.97 4.30 21.41
CA ILE A 401 20.83 5.45 21.02
C ILE A 401 20.55 6.68 21.90
N ALA A 402 19.35 6.79 22.49
CA ALA A 402 19.03 7.78 23.53
C ALA A 402 20.04 7.82 24.71
N LEU A 403 20.70 6.70 25.02
CA LEU A 403 21.72 6.60 26.08
C LEU A 403 23.00 7.40 25.77
N LEU A 404 23.13 7.99 24.57
CA LEU A 404 24.10 9.07 24.32
C LEU A 404 23.92 10.25 25.29
N ASN A 405 22.74 10.41 25.90
CA ASN A 405 22.50 11.43 26.92
C ASN A 405 23.20 11.20 28.27
N ILE A 406 23.95 10.10 28.41
CA ILE A 406 24.91 9.88 29.50
C ILE A 406 26.23 10.62 29.21
N ALA A 407 26.62 10.74 27.94
CA ALA A 407 27.90 11.34 27.50
C ALA A 407 27.77 12.79 27.00
N ALA A 408 26.57 13.22 26.60
CA ALA A 408 26.24 14.59 26.21
C ALA A 408 24.93 15.04 26.88
N SER A 409 24.67 16.34 26.99
CA SER A 409 23.42 16.82 27.61
C SER A 409 22.18 16.40 26.80
N PRO A 410 21.03 16.11 27.45
CA PRO A 410 19.79 15.78 26.75
C PRO A 410 19.37 16.80 25.68
N ALA A 411 19.61 18.09 25.92
CA ALA A 411 19.33 19.17 24.95
C ALA A 411 20.25 19.12 23.71
N LYS A 412 21.51 18.68 23.86
CA LYS A 412 22.45 18.52 22.77
C LYS A 412 22.16 17.24 21.95
N VAL A 413 21.79 16.15 22.63
CA VAL A 413 21.32 14.91 21.97
C VAL A 413 20.02 15.15 21.20
N PHE A 414 19.08 15.91 21.77
CA PHE A 414 17.87 16.37 21.07
C PHE A 414 18.23 17.12 19.78
N GLY A 415 19.13 18.10 19.83
CA GLY A 415 19.59 18.83 18.65
C GLY A 415 20.12 17.92 17.53
N TYR A 416 21.05 17.02 17.86
CA TYR A 416 21.62 16.06 16.91
C TYR A 416 20.58 15.13 16.27
N LEU A 417 19.62 14.63 17.06
CA LEU A 417 18.56 13.74 16.56
C LEU A 417 17.54 14.50 15.69
N ILE A 418 17.24 15.76 16.01
CA ILE A 418 16.44 16.64 15.14
C ILE A 418 17.14 16.90 13.80
N SER A 419 18.45 17.17 13.78
CA SER A 419 19.20 17.34 12.52
C SER A 419 19.10 16.10 11.62
N ILE A 420 19.37 14.91 12.15
CA ILE A 420 19.29 13.65 11.38
C ILE A 420 17.85 13.39 10.91
N SER A 421 16.86 13.42 11.80
CA SER A 421 15.46 13.17 11.43
C SER A 421 14.94 14.19 10.42
N GLY A 422 15.29 15.47 10.56
CA GLY A 422 14.82 16.54 9.67
C GLY A 422 15.42 16.42 8.27
N ALA A 423 16.73 16.20 8.16
CA ALA A 423 17.37 15.94 6.88
C ALA A 423 16.81 14.67 6.20
N ALA A 424 16.59 13.58 6.97
CA ALA A 424 16.01 12.35 6.43
C ALA A 424 14.54 12.52 6.00
N THR A 425 13.80 13.42 6.66
CA THR A 425 12.44 13.81 6.28
C THR A 425 12.43 14.55 4.94
N PHE A 426 13.32 15.53 4.75
CA PHE A 426 13.44 16.24 3.47
C PHE A 426 13.82 15.30 2.32
N VAL A 427 14.75 14.36 2.54
CA VAL A 427 15.06 13.31 1.55
C VAL A 427 13.81 12.49 1.22
N ALA A 428 13.03 12.08 2.21
CA ALA A 428 11.83 11.27 1.99
C ALA A 428 10.76 12.02 1.18
N TRP A 429 10.44 13.26 1.54
CA TRP A 429 9.45 14.09 0.85
C TRP A 429 9.89 14.47 -0.57
N ALA A 430 11.17 14.78 -0.79
CA ALA A 430 11.71 15.00 -2.14
C ALA A 430 11.50 13.78 -3.04
N PHE A 431 11.82 12.56 -2.56
CA PHE A 431 11.63 11.35 -3.36
C PHE A 431 10.17 10.90 -3.49
N ILE A 432 9.29 11.23 -2.53
CA ILE A 432 7.83 11.11 -2.71
C ILE A 432 7.35 12.00 -3.87
N GLY A 433 7.81 13.25 -3.94
CA GLY A 433 7.51 14.17 -5.04
C GLY A 433 8.02 13.67 -6.40
N ILE A 434 9.28 13.20 -6.47
CA ILE A 434 9.87 12.62 -7.69
C ILE A 434 9.10 11.36 -8.14
N THR A 435 8.69 10.51 -7.19
CA THR A 435 7.90 9.30 -7.45
C THR A 435 6.55 9.67 -8.05
N HIS A 436 5.86 10.69 -7.50
CA HIS A 436 4.59 11.17 -8.00
C HIS A 436 4.69 11.79 -9.41
N LEU A 437 5.69 12.65 -9.65
CA LEU A 437 5.96 13.21 -10.99
C LEU A 437 6.22 12.13 -12.04
N ARG A 438 6.88 11.02 -11.67
CA ARG A 438 7.15 9.91 -12.58
C ARG A 438 5.92 9.02 -12.80
N MET A 439 5.16 8.72 -11.75
CA MET A 439 3.87 8.01 -11.84
C MET A 439 2.92 8.74 -12.81
N ARG A 440 2.69 10.04 -12.61
CA ARG A 440 1.78 10.81 -13.48
C ARG A 440 2.25 11.00 -14.91
N LYS A 441 3.58 11.04 -15.15
CA LYS A 441 4.11 11.05 -16.52
C LYS A 441 3.95 9.70 -17.22
N ALA A 442 4.16 8.59 -16.51
CA ALA A 442 3.88 7.26 -17.03
C ALA A 442 2.40 7.06 -17.33
N TRP A 443 1.51 7.53 -16.45
CA TRP A 443 0.05 7.43 -16.59
C TRP A 443 -0.46 7.97 -17.94
N VAL A 444 -0.10 9.21 -18.25
CA VAL A 444 -0.49 9.86 -19.52
C VAL A 444 0.24 9.24 -20.72
N LEU A 445 1.52 8.86 -20.58
CA LEU A 445 2.30 8.25 -21.66
C LEU A 445 1.76 6.86 -22.06
N GLN A 446 1.19 6.11 -21.13
CA GLN A 446 0.56 4.81 -21.36
C GLN A 446 -0.92 4.90 -21.75
N GLY A 447 -1.45 6.12 -21.99
CA GLY A 447 -2.79 6.35 -22.52
C GLY A 447 -3.94 6.35 -21.52
N TYR A 448 -3.68 6.30 -20.21
CA TYR A 448 -4.72 6.41 -19.19
C TYR A 448 -5.18 7.86 -19.01
N SER A 449 -6.48 8.07 -18.77
CA SER A 449 -7.02 9.41 -18.52
C SER A 449 -6.73 9.88 -17.10
N VAL A 450 -6.48 11.18 -16.92
CA VAL A 450 -6.41 11.80 -15.58
C VAL A 450 -7.74 11.69 -14.83
N GLU A 451 -8.85 11.49 -15.55
CA GLU A 451 -10.17 11.28 -14.96
C GLU A 451 -10.33 9.91 -14.28
N ASP A 452 -9.53 8.91 -14.66
CA ASP A 452 -9.61 7.54 -14.12
C ASP A 452 -9.01 7.42 -12.70
N LEU A 453 -8.40 8.49 -12.18
CA LEU A 453 -7.68 8.51 -10.91
C LEU A 453 -8.64 8.67 -9.70
N PRO A 454 -8.65 7.73 -8.72
CA PRO A 454 -9.55 7.78 -7.56
C PRO A 454 -9.39 9.03 -6.66
N TYR A 455 -8.24 9.67 -6.73
CA TYR A 455 -7.91 10.93 -6.07
C TYR A 455 -7.00 11.72 -7.01
N LYS A 456 -7.21 13.04 -7.12
CA LYS A 456 -6.40 13.93 -7.96
C LYS A 456 -5.71 14.97 -7.08
N ALA A 457 -4.39 15.03 -7.16
CA ALA A 457 -3.57 15.97 -6.41
C ALA A 457 -3.85 17.42 -6.84
N LEU A 458 -4.25 18.26 -5.88
CA LEU A 458 -4.49 19.68 -6.10
C LEU A 458 -3.20 20.39 -6.54
N PHE A 459 -3.32 21.26 -7.55
CA PHE A 459 -2.22 22.00 -8.18
C PHE A 459 -1.10 21.13 -8.80
N TYR A 460 -1.35 19.87 -9.17
CA TYR A 460 -0.42 19.12 -10.03
C TYR A 460 -0.24 19.86 -11.39
N PRO A 461 0.98 19.99 -11.93
CA PRO A 461 2.27 19.49 -11.42
C PRO A 461 2.99 20.45 -10.47
N TYR A 462 2.58 21.73 -10.39
CA TYR A 462 3.27 22.79 -9.68
C TYR A 462 3.46 22.50 -8.18
N GLY A 463 2.43 22.00 -7.49
CA GLY A 463 2.52 21.63 -6.07
C GLY A 463 3.53 20.50 -5.81
N THR A 464 3.64 19.52 -6.72
CA THR A 464 4.64 18.44 -6.60
C THR A 464 6.04 18.93 -6.98
N TRP A 465 6.19 19.86 -7.92
CA TRP A 465 7.48 20.52 -8.17
C TRP A 465 7.93 21.40 -7.00
N PHE A 466 7.02 22.10 -6.33
CA PHE A 466 7.30 22.82 -5.10
C PHE A 466 7.89 21.89 -4.04
N VAL A 467 7.27 20.72 -3.80
CA VAL A 467 7.81 19.70 -2.88
C VAL A 467 9.23 19.28 -3.25
N VAL A 468 9.47 18.91 -4.51
CA VAL A 468 10.80 18.43 -4.94
C VAL A 468 11.86 19.53 -4.80
N LEU A 469 11.57 20.75 -5.24
CA LEU A 469 12.54 21.86 -5.22
C LEU A 469 12.79 22.38 -3.80
N LEU A 470 11.74 22.53 -2.98
CA LEU A 470 11.87 23.02 -1.62
C LEU A 470 12.61 22.01 -0.74
N ASN A 471 12.28 20.71 -0.80
CA ASN A 471 12.95 19.70 0.01
C ASN A 471 14.43 19.50 -0.39
N LEU A 472 14.74 19.53 -1.69
CA LEU A 472 16.14 19.51 -2.14
C LEU A 472 16.90 20.76 -1.68
N PHE A 473 16.30 21.95 -1.74
CA PHE A 473 16.91 23.16 -1.20
C PHE A 473 17.13 23.06 0.33
N LEU A 474 16.10 22.65 1.07
CA LEU A 474 16.14 22.57 2.53
C LEU A 474 17.16 21.56 3.07
N VAL A 475 17.37 20.41 2.40
CA VAL A 475 18.38 19.43 2.84
C VAL A 475 19.83 19.82 2.52
N PHE A 476 20.06 20.70 1.54
CA PHE A 476 21.40 21.27 1.32
C PHE A 476 21.67 22.47 2.24
N ILE A 477 20.67 23.29 2.52
CA ILE A 477 20.81 24.48 3.37
C ILE A 477 20.70 24.18 4.88
N SER A 478 20.17 23.03 5.31
CA SER A 478 19.96 22.70 6.74
C SER A 478 21.21 22.89 7.60
N GLY A 479 22.36 22.38 7.14
CA GLY A 479 23.65 22.49 7.83
C GLY A 479 24.47 23.75 7.52
N TYR A 480 23.93 24.73 6.78
CA TYR A 480 24.75 25.82 6.24
C TYR A 480 25.43 26.70 7.32
N SER A 481 24.85 26.76 8.53
CA SER A 481 25.42 27.51 9.65
C SER A 481 26.79 26.96 10.10
N VAL A 482 27.12 25.72 9.76
CA VAL A 482 28.43 25.11 10.06
C VAL A 482 29.58 25.74 9.24
N PHE A 483 29.27 26.47 8.18
CA PHE A 483 30.24 27.26 7.41
C PHE A 483 30.36 28.72 7.90
N ILE A 484 29.60 29.14 8.91
CA ILE A 484 29.51 30.54 9.36
C ILE A 484 30.10 30.66 10.77
N GLY A 485 31.12 31.51 10.93
CA GLY A 485 31.78 31.77 12.22
C GLY A 485 32.87 30.77 12.61
N GLY A 486 32.99 29.64 11.92
CA GLY A 486 34.05 28.65 12.11
C GLY A 486 33.56 27.23 11.79
N PHE A 487 34.46 26.36 11.30
CA PHE A 487 34.06 25.01 10.88
C PHE A 487 33.82 24.07 12.07
N ALA A 488 32.56 23.93 12.47
CA ALA A 488 32.15 23.02 13.54
C ALA A 488 32.09 21.56 13.04
N ALA A 489 33.24 20.89 13.01
CA ALA A 489 33.39 19.56 12.39
C ALA A 489 32.45 18.46 12.93
N VAL A 490 31.99 18.55 14.19
CA VAL A 490 31.01 17.60 14.75
C VAL A 490 29.61 17.88 14.20
N ASP A 491 29.19 19.13 14.21
CA ASP A 491 27.87 19.55 13.72
C ASP A 491 27.77 19.34 12.19
N PHE A 492 28.89 19.54 11.46
CA PHE A 492 29.01 19.18 10.03
C PHE A 492 28.60 17.73 9.75
N VAL A 493 29.07 16.80 10.59
CA VAL A 493 28.70 15.39 10.45
C VAL A 493 27.21 15.21 10.74
N PHE A 494 26.69 15.71 11.86
CA PHE A 494 25.27 15.52 12.19
C PHE A 494 24.29 16.13 11.18
N ASP A 495 24.61 17.28 10.58
CA ASP A 495 23.73 17.95 9.62
C ASP A 495 23.79 17.35 8.20
N TYR A 496 24.91 16.73 7.80
CA TYR A 496 25.10 16.22 6.43
C TYR A 496 25.25 14.69 6.29
N ILE A 497 25.41 13.93 7.39
CA ILE A 497 25.58 12.46 7.35
C ILE A 497 24.44 11.73 6.63
N VAL A 498 23.21 12.24 6.70
CA VAL A 498 22.04 11.68 6.00
C VAL A 498 22.26 11.62 4.50
N LEU A 499 22.75 12.70 3.88
CA LEU A 499 23.01 12.75 2.44
C LEU A 499 24.10 11.75 2.04
N VAL A 500 25.14 11.61 2.87
CA VAL A 500 26.23 10.64 2.66
C VAL A 500 25.69 9.20 2.77
N ILE A 501 24.96 8.87 3.84
CA ILE A 501 24.38 7.54 4.05
C ILE A 501 23.38 7.19 2.94
N PHE A 502 22.47 8.10 2.58
CA PHE A 502 21.51 7.87 1.49
C PHE A 502 22.21 7.60 0.15
N THR A 503 23.22 8.40 -0.18
CA THR A 503 24.00 8.25 -1.41
C THR A 503 24.78 6.94 -1.43
N LEU A 504 25.42 6.57 -0.31
CA LEU A 504 26.13 5.30 -0.18
C LEU A 504 25.19 4.09 -0.29
N LEU A 505 24.02 4.14 0.34
CA LEU A 505 23.00 3.08 0.24
C LEU A 505 22.49 2.92 -1.20
N TYR A 506 22.20 4.04 -1.88
CA TYR A 506 21.78 4.03 -3.28
C TYR A 506 22.86 3.44 -4.18
N LEU A 507 24.11 3.94 -4.10
CA LEU A 507 25.23 3.46 -4.90
C LEU A 507 25.57 1.99 -4.61
N PHE A 508 25.56 1.57 -3.34
CA PHE A 508 25.77 0.19 -2.93
C PHE A 508 24.79 -0.76 -3.64
N TRP A 509 23.48 -0.49 -3.55
CA TRP A 509 22.48 -1.33 -4.20
C TRP A 509 22.55 -1.25 -5.73
N LYS A 510 22.75 -0.05 -6.27
CA LYS A 510 22.89 0.22 -7.71
C LYS A 510 24.04 -0.56 -8.34
N ILE A 511 25.18 -0.65 -7.66
CA ILE A 511 26.37 -1.40 -8.11
C ILE A 511 26.17 -2.90 -7.88
N LEU A 512 25.76 -3.32 -6.67
CA LEU A 512 25.64 -4.73 -6.29
C LEU A 512 24.55 -5.48 -7.07
N LYS A 513 23.43 -4.82 -7.37
CA LYS A 513 22.28 -5.40 -8.08
C LYS A 513 22.15 -4.94 -9.53
N ARG A 514 23.03 -4.03 -10.00
CA ARG A 514 23.07 -3.49 -11.38
C ARG A 514 21.71 -3.02 -11.89
N THR A 515 20.93 -2.38 -11.01
CA THR A 515 19.55 -1.96 -11.30
C THR A 515 19.51 -0.88 -12.37
N LYS A 516 18.37 -0.75 -13.06
CA LYS A 516 18.11 0.29 -14.06
C LYS A 516 16.97 1.19 -13.59
N ILE A 517 17.02 2.45 -14.02
CA ILE A 517 15.88 3.36 -13.89
C ILE A 517 14.82 2.88 -14.88
N VAL A 518 13.59 2.70 -14.42
CA VAL A 518 12.48 2.17 -15.24
C VAL A 518 12.11 3.19 -16.33
N SER A 519 11.89 2.77 -17.58
CA SER A 519 11.38 3.68 -18.61
C SER A 519 9.93 4.08 -18.30
N LEU A 520 9.53 5.32 -18.59
CA LEU A 520 8.14 5.77 -18.32
C LEU A 520 7.08 4.94 -19.08
N ALA A 521 7.45 4.35 -20.22
CA ALA A 521 6.60 3.41 -20.98
C ALA A 521 6.58 1.98 -20.40
N GLU A 522 7.54 1.64 -19.53
CA GLU A 522 7.69 0.32 -18.89
C GLU A 522 7.29 0.33 -17.40
N VAL A 523 6.97 1.51 -16.85
CA VAL A 523 6.48 1.63 -15.47
C VAL A 523 5.21 0.81 -15.33
N ASP A 524 5.26 -0.25 -14.55
CA ASP A 524 4.08 -1.05 -14.21
C ASP A 524 3.06 -0.15 -13.48
N LEU A 525 1.94 0.14 -14.14
CA LEU A 525 0.80 0.86 -13.58
C LEU A 525 -0.39 -0.04 -13.22
N VAL A 526 -0.27 -1.37 -13.32
CA VAL A 526 -1.41 -2.31 -13.23
C VAL A 526 -1.37 -3.13 -11.93
N THR A 527 -0.23 -3.73 -11.58
CA THR A 527 -0.12 -4.65 -10.44
C THR A 527 -0.55 -3.96 -9.13
N GLY A 528 -1.33 -4.63 -8.28
CA GLY A 528 -1.72 -4.09 -6.98
C GLY A 528 -2.66 -2.88 -7.00
N ARG A 529 -3.22 -2.48 -8.16
CA ARG A 529 -4.45 -1.67 -8.16
C ARG A 529 -5.55 -2.44 -7.42
N ARG A 530 -6.34 -1.74 -6.59
CA ARG A 530 -7.57 -2.29 -6.01
C ARG A 530 -8.78 -1.73 -6.75
N GLU A 531 -9.20 -2.43 -7.80
CA GLU A 531 -10.36 -2.01 -8.60
C GLU A 531 -11.67 -2.35 -7.89
N HIS A 532 -12.32 -1.29 -7.42
CA HIS A 532 -13.71 -1.25 -6.99
C HIS A 532 -14.39 -0.06 -7.66
N LEU A 533 -15.63 -0.29 -8.08
CA LEU A 533 -16.36 0.46 -9.10
C LEU A 533 -16.58 1.94 -8.76
N ALA A 534 -16.40 2.80 -9.76
CA ALA A 534 -16.83 4.19 -9.73
C ALA A 534 -18.22 4.35 -10.38
N SER A 535 -19.24 3.73 -9.80
CA SER A 535 -20.60 3.70 -10.38
C SER A 535 -21.71 3.59 -9.33
N SER A 536 -21.82 4.58 -8.45
CA SER A 536 -22.95 4.71 -7.51
C SER A 536 -23.14 6.15 -7.00
N SER A 537 -23.43 7.07 -7.92
CA SER A 537 -23.78 8.47 -7.59
C SER A 537 -24.87 9.05 -8.50
N THR A 538 -25.91 8.27 -8.80
CA THR A 538 -27.12 8.72 -9.52
C THR A 538 -28.33 7.85 -9.14
N THR A 539 -29.14 8.34 -8.19
CA THR A 539 -30.50 7.84 -7.83
C THR A 539 -30.62 6.37 -7.34
N SER A 540 -31.59 6.01 -6.49
CA SER A 540 -32.86 6.66 -6.13
C SER A 540 -33.06 6.86 -4.62
N ASP A 541 -33.91 7.81 -4.28
CA ASP A 541 -34.37 8.12 -2.91
C ASP A 541 -35.28 7.04 -2.32
N GLY A 542 -35.44 7.03 -0.98
CA GLY A 542 -36.35 6.11 -0.29
C GLY A 542 -36.16 6.04 1.23
N GLU A 543 -36.50 7.12 1.95
CA GLU A 543 -36.60 7.24 3.43
C GLU A 543 -35.31 7.02 4.26
N THR A 544 -35.05 7.74 5.38
CA THR A 544 -35.71 8.91 5.99
C THR A 544 -34.64 9.86 6.54
N ASP A 545 -34.40 11.00 5.87
CA ASP A 545 -33.25 11.87 6.17
C ASP A 545 -33.58 13.05 7.13
N GLU A 546 -34.06 12.72 8.34
CA GLU A 546 -34.35 13.72 9.38
C GLU A 546 -33.08 14.11 10.19
N LYS A 547 -32.05 14.70 9.52
CA LYS A 547 -31.03 15.61 10.13
C LYS A 547 -29.97 16.16 9.15
N THR A 548 -30.38 16.91 8.13
CA THR A 548 -29.44 17.65 7.25
C THR A 548 -29.74 19.15 7.11
N SER A 549 -30.03 19.82 8.23
CA SER A 549 -29.97 21.29 8.32
C SER A 549 -28.59 21.76 8.81
N GLN A 550 -28.21 23.01 8.49
CA GLN A 550 -26.89 23.63 8.72
C GLN A 550 -25.75 23.29 7.73
N THR A 551 -25.96 23.52 6.43
CA THR A 551 -24.86 23.95 5.54
C THR A 551 -24.76 25.49 5.58
N PRO A 552 -23.64 26.11 5.99
CA PRO A 552 -23.51 27.56 6.03
C PRO A 552 -23.67 28.25 4.67
N TRP A 553 -24.31 29.43 4.67
CA TRP A 553 -24.73 30.14 3.45
C TRP A 553 -23.59 30.50 2.49
N TYR A 554 -22.43 30.87 3.03
CA TYR A 554 -21.24 31.22 2.22
C TYR A 554 -20.73 30.06 1.35
N ILE A 555 -21.00 28.80 1.72
CA ILE A 555 -20.65 27.63 0.88
C ILE A 555 -21.54 27.57 -0.36
N ARG A 556 -22.82 27.95 -0.25
CA ARG A 556 -23.73 28.00 -1.40
C ARG A 556 -23.35 29.09 -2.40
N GLU A 557 -22.83 30.23 -1.94
CA GLU A 557 -22.34 31.28 -2.83
C GLU A 557 -21.01 30.93 -3.51
N TRP A 558 -20.08 30.31 -2.80
CA TRP A 558 -18.79 29.90 -3.38
C TRP A 558 -18.97 28.89 -4.53
N VAL A 559 -19.92 27.95 -4.40
CA VAL A 559 -20.26 27.00 -5.47
C VAL A 559 -20.98 27.70 -6.63
N ARG A 560 -21.93 28.61 -6.33
CA ARG A 560 -22.70 29.36 -7.34
C ARG A 560 -21.82 30.22 -8.25
N ASN A 561 -20.82 30.89 -7.68
CA ASN A 561 -20.01 31.87 -8.41
C ASN A 561 -18.86 31.25 -9.22
N LYS A 562 -18.68 29.92 -9.23
CA LYS A 562 -17.59 29.24 -9.96
C LYS A 562 -18.01 28.48 -11.21
N PHE A 563 -19.26 28.65 -11.67
CA PHE A 563 -19.82 27.97 -12.85
C PHE A 563 -20.27 28.91 -13.98
N VAL A 564 -19.91 30.21 -13.89
CA VAL A 564 -20.34 31.26 -14.83
C VAL A 564 -19.17 31.86 -15.64
N THR A 565 -17.93 31.48 -15.34
CA THR A 565 -16.72 31.96 -16.03
C THR A 565 -15.86 30.79 -16.51
N ASP A 566 -16.33 30.10 -17.55
CA ASP A 566 -15.52 29.59 -18.66
C ASP A 566 -16.46 28.97 -19.72
N VAL A 567 -16.28 29.38 -21.00
CA VAL A 567 -17.10 29.14 -22.23
C VAL A 567 -17.91 30.37 -22.67
N ALA A 568 -17.20 31.35 -23.26
CA ALA A 568 -17.79 32.45 -24.03
C ALA A 568 -16.75 33.15 -24.94
N CYS A 569 -16.42 32.58 -26.11
CA CYS A 569 -15.90 33.31 -27.29
C CYS A 569 -15.65 32.40 -28.52
N LEU A 570 -16.61 32.32 -29.45
CA LEU A 570 -16.51 32.81 -30.85
C LEU A 570 -17.71 32.30 -31.70
N PRO A 571 -18.26 33.08 -32.66
CA PRO A 571 -19.52 32.74 -33.34
C PRO A 571 -19.44 32.52 -34.88
N GLY A 572 -20.47 31.84 -35.42
CA GLY A 572 -21.14 32.28 -36.67
C GLY A 572 -20.93 31.49 -37.98
N ALA A 573 -21.96 30.71 -38.38
CA ALA A 573 -22.40 30.36 -39.76
C ALA A 573 -23.38 29.15 -39.63
N VAL A 574 -24.71 29.28 -39.65
CA VAL A 574 -25.63 29.68 -40.74
C VAL A 574 -25.63 28.70 -41.93
N GLY A 575 -26.73 27.95 -42.06
CA GLY A 575 -27.05 27.05 -43.18
C GLY A 575 -28.17 26.06 -42.80
N ALA A 576 -29.19 25.88 -43.64
CA ALA A 576 -30.38 25.09 -43.30
C ALA A 576 -31.10 24.48 -44.52
N VAL A 577 -31.68 23.28 -44.34
CA VAL A 577 -32.72 22.63 -45.21
C VAL A 577 -32.20 22.20 -46.62
N PRO A 578 -32.76 21.17 -47.32
CA PRO A 578 -33.95 20.34 -47.06
C PRO A 578 -33.69 18.82 -46.91
N SER A 579 -34.78 18.05 -46.88
CA SER A 579 -34.88 16.60 -46.75
C SER A 579 -35.14 15.85 -48.07
N ALA A 580 -34.96 14.52 -47.99
CA ALA A 580 -35.64 13.44 -48.75
C ALA A 580 -35.03 12.89 -50.06
N LEU A 581 -35.37 11.61 -50.29
CA LEU A 581 -35.11 10.74 -51.46
C LEU A 581 -33.64 10.25 -51.61
N THR A 582 -33.35 8.98 -51.95
CA THR A 582 -34.21 7.85 -52.40
C THR A 582 -33.78 6.52 -51.74
N LYS A 583 -34.69 5.53 -51.70
CA LYS A 583 -34.41 4.13 -51.33
C LYS A 583 -33.36 3.46 -52.22
N LEU A 584 -32.67 2.46 -51.65
CA LEU A 584 -32.57 1.13 -52.28
C LEU A 584 -32.80 0.08 -51.18
N GLU A 585 -33.65 -0.90 -51.45
CA GLU A 585 -34.01 -1.97 -50.52
C GLU A 585 -33.13 -3.20 -50.77
N MET A 586 -32.60 -3.81 -49.72
CA MET A 586 -32.15 -5.20 -49.72
C MET A 586 -32.98 -5.99 -48.73
N GLU A 587 -33.44 -7.15 -49.18
CA GLU A 587 -34.51 -7.92 -48.56
C GLU A 587 -33.97 -8.77 -47.40
N GLN A 588 -34.38 -8.46 -46.16
CA GLN A 588 -34.07 -9.29 -45.00
C GLN A 588 -34.93 -10.56 -45.01
N THR A 589 -34.49 -11.59 -45.73
CA THR A 589 -34.96 -12.96 -45.47
C THR A 589 -34.38 -13.40 -44.12
N GLU A 590 -35.20 -13.42 -43.06
CA GLU A 590 -34.78 -13.99 -41.78
C GLU A 590 -34.36 -15.46 -41.95
N PRO A 591 -33.30 -15.92 -41.25
CA PRO A 591 -32.88 -17.32 -41.32
C PRO A 591 -33.98 -18.24 -40.76
N PRO A 592 -34.15 -19.46 -41.31
CA PRO A 592 -35.22 -20.36 -40.88
C PRO A 592 -35.07 -20.73 -39.39
N PRO A 593 -36.20 -20.86 -38.66
CA PRO A 593 -36.19 -21.07 -37.22
C PRO A 593 -35.49 -22.38 -36.83
N TYR A 594 -34.64 -22.32 -35.80
CA TYR A 594 -33.85 -23.45 -35.32
C TYR A 594 -34.71 -24.63 -34.87
N GLU A 595 -34.54 -25.80 -35.51
CA GLU A 595 -35.09 -27.05 -34.98
C GLU A 595 -34.42 -27.44 -33.66
N THR A 596 -35.19 -28.06 -32.76
CA THR A 596 -34.70 -28.62 -31.50
C THR A 596 -34.28 -30.08 -31.66
N PRO A 597 -33.10 -30.49 -31.14
CA PRO A 597 -32.70 -31.89 -31.13
C PRO A 597 -33.72 -32.80 -30.41
N LYS A 598 -34.38 -33.67 -31.17
CA LYS A 598 -35.27 -34.71 -30.63
C LYS A 598 -34.47 -35.64 -29.72
N GLY A 599 -35.06 -36.02 -28.58
CA GLY A 599 -34.47 -36.96 -27.61
C GLY A 599 -33.83 -36.31 -26.37
N TYR A 600 -33.50 -35.02 -26.40
CA TYR A 600 -32.96 -34.31 -25.24
C TYR A 600 -34.05 -33.56 -24.46
N ALA A 601 -33.88 -33.48 -23.13
CA ALA A 601 -34.75 -32.67 -22.28
C ALA A 601 -34.52 -31.17 -22.54
N ALA A 602 -35.59 -30.37 -22.52
CA ALA A 602 -35.52 -28.93 -22.82
C ALA A 602 -34.62 -28.13 -21.86
N SER A 603 -34.32 -28.67 -20.67
CA SER A 603 -33.35 -28.11 -19.70
C SER A 603 -31.88 -28.21 -20.16
N ASP A 604 -31.59 -29.14 -21.07
CA ASP A 604 -30.22 -29.51 -21.46
C ASP A 604 -29.89 -29.10 -22.90
N ILE A 605 -30.85 -28.51 -23.63
CA ILE A 605 -30.65 -27.86 -24.93
C ILE A 605 -30.32 -26.39 -24.69
N ILE A 606 -29.28 -25.89 -25.36
CA ILE A 606 -28.81 -24.51 -25.31
C ILE A 606 -28.97 -23.89 -26.70
N HIS A 607 -29.70 -22.77 -26.77
CA HIS A 607 -29.80 -21.92 -27.95
C HIS A 607 -28.44 -21.28 -28.28
N PRO A 608 -28.16 -20.88 -29.54
CA PRO A 608 -26.89 -20.22 -29.87
C PRO A 608 -26.57 -19.02 -28.96
N VAL A 609 -25.32 -18.92 -28.51
CA VAL A 609 -24.82 -17.86 -27.62
C VAL A 609 -23.47 -17.33 -28.13
N ILE A 610 -23.22 -16.06 -27.83
CA ILE A 610 -21.97 -15.35 -28.13
C ILE A 610 -20.79 -15.98 -27.37
N LEU A 611 -19.72 -16.29 -28.11
CA LEU A 611 -18.40 -16.65 -27.56
C LEU A 611 -17.45 -15.45 -27.67
N VAL A 612 -16.63 -15.23 -26.64
CA VAL A 612 -15.63 -14.16 -26.63
C VAL A 612 -14.25 -14.75 -26.45
N LEU A 613 -13.39 -14.59 -27.47
CA LEU A 613 -12.01 -15.07 -27.47
C LEU A 613 -11.07 -13.87 -27.55
N ALA A 614 -10.30 -13.62 -26.47
CA ALA A 614 -9.38 -12.49 -26.35
C ALA A 614 -9.95 -11.11 -26.77
N GLY A 615 -11.17 -10.81 -26.31
CA GLY A 615 -11.88 -9.56 -26.62
C GLY A 615 -12.47 -9.47 -28.03
N ARG A 616 -12.44 -10.55 -28.83
CA ARG A 616 -13.14 -10.63 -30.12
C ARG A 616 -14.41 -11.49 -30.00
N LEU A 617 -15.48 -11.03 -30.63
CA LEU A 617 -16.79 -11.68 -30.66
C LEU A 617 -16.85 -12.74 -31.75
N ILE A 618 -17.18 -13.98 -31.39
CA ILE A 618 -17.59 -15.04 -32.30
C ILE A 618 -19.11 -15.17 -32.18
N HIS A 619 -19.83 -14.96 -33.28
CA HIS A 619 -21.29 -14.87 -33.31
C HIS A 619 -21.89 -16.02 -34.14
N SER A 620 -22.98 -16.60 -33.64
CA SER A 620 -24.04 -17.12 -34.52
C SER A 620 -24.97 -15.95 -34.83
N GLU A 621 -25.39 -15.79 -36.08
CA GLU A 621 -25.94 -14.51 -36.57
C GLU A 621 -27.36 -14.17 -36.09
N SER A 622 -28.05 -15.07 -35.37
CA SER A 622 -29.33 -14.75 -34.73
C SER A 622 -29.47 -15.28 -33.30
N ALA A 623 -28.93 -14.54 -32.33
CA ALA A 623 -29.47 -14.47 -30.97
C ALA A 623 -28.97 -13.23 -30.21
N SER A 624 -29.88 -12.38 -29.70
CA SER A 624 -29.55 -11.31 -28.74
C SER A 624 -29.36 -11.87 -27.32
N SER A 625 -28.40 -12.78 -27.15
CA SER A 625 -28.16 -13.56 -25.92
C SER A 625 -26.99 -13.01 -25.09
N PRO A 626 -27.05 -13.06 -23.74
CA PRO A 626 -25.96 -12.62 -22.88
C PRO A 626 -24.73 -13.55 -22.96
N VAL A 627 -23.53 -12.98 -22.80
CA VAL A 627 -22.24 -13.70 -22.87
C VAL A 627 -22.16 -14.77 -21.78
N LEU A 628 -21.84 -16.01 -22.19
CA LEU A 628 -21.77 -17.17 -21.28
C LEU A 628 -20.35 -17.62 -20.93
N TYR A 629 -19.36 -17.35 -21.77
CA TYR A 629 -17.99 -17.90 -21.65
C TYR A 629 -16.93 -16.85 -22.00
N GLU A 630 -15.81 -16.90 -21.27
CA GLU A 630 -14.72 -15.92 -21.36
C GLU A 630 -13.36 -16.60 -21.08
N LEU A 631 -12.37 -16.33 -21.94
CA LEU A 631 -10.97 -16.77 -21.81
C LEU A 631 -10.07 -15.61 -21.38
N ASP A 632 -9.02 -15.88 -20.59
CA ASP A 632 -8.07 -14.87 -20.11
C ASP A 632 -6.98 -14.49 -21.15
N ARG A 633 -6.87 -15.23 -22.25
CA ARG A 633 -5.73 -15.18 -23.20
C ARG A 633 -6.13 -15.34 -24.67
N ASN A 634 -5.21 -14.97 -25.55
CA ASN A 634 -5.33 -15.09 -27.01
C ASN A 634 -4.65 -16.37 -27.50
N VAL A 635 -5.44 -17.37 -27.88
CA VAL A 635 -4.98 -18.76 -28.09
C VAL A 635 -4.52 -19.01 -29.54
N SER A 636 -3.91 -18.02 -30.19
CA SER A 636 -3.40 -18.17 -31.57
C SER A 636 -2.20 -19.12 -31.67
N PHE A 637 -1.59 -19.50 -30.55
CA PHE A 637 -0.70 -20.64 -30.42
C PHE A 637 -0.73 -21.19 -28.97
N LEU A 638 -0.59 -22.51 -28.84
CA LEU A 638 -0.24 -23.18 -27.59
C LEU A 638 1.05 -23.97 -27.82
N SER A 639 2.05 -23.77 -26.96
CA SER A 639 3.33 -24.45 -27.06
C SER A 639 3.37 -25.71 -26.19
N ARG A 640 4.38 -26.56 -26.38
CA ARG A 640 4.63 -27.71 -25.48
C ARG A 640 5.04 -27.32 -24.06
N ALA A 641 5.26 -26.03 -23.77
CA ALA A 641 5.54 -25.52 -22.42
C ALA A 641 4.28 -25.00 -21.69
N ASP A 642 3.15 -24.88 -22.39
CA ASP A 642 1.90 -24.38 -21.80
C ASP A 642 1.17 -25.53 -21.08
N HIS A 643 1.35 -25.59 -19.76
CA HIS A 643 0.91 -26.73 -18.94
C HIS A 643 -0.44 -26.55 -18.23
N LYS A 644 -0.99 -25.32 -18.20
CA LYS A 644 -2.32 -25.05 -17.62
C LYS A 644 -2.95 -23.77 -18.19
N VAL A 645 -4.15 -23.89 -18.75
CA VAL A 645 -5.03 -22.77 -19.16
C VAL A 645 -6.38 -22.91 -18.44
N VAL A 646 -7.02 -21.78 -18.10
CA VAL A 646 -8.20 -21.73 -17.21
C VAL A 646 -9.41 -21.13 -17.92
N PHE A 647 -10.51 -21.88 -17.96
CA PHE A 647 -11.74 -21.49 -18.65
C PHE A 647 -12.87 -21.17 -17.65
N SER A 648 -13.58 -20.07 -17.91
CA SER A 648 -14.61 -19.54 -17.00
C SER A 648 -15.97 -19.34 -17.70
N ARG A 649 -17.05 -19.76 -17.02
CA ARG A 649 -18.44 -19.53 -17.42
C ARG A 649 -19.07 -18.44 -16.56
N HIS A 650 -19.93 -17.65 -17.15
CA HIS A 650 -20.83 -16.72 -16.47
C HIS A 650 -22.21 -17.37 -16.33
N GLU A 651 -22.61 -17.71 -15.09
CA GLU A 651 -23.94 -18.30 -14.80
C GLU A 651 -24.87 -17.24 -14.16
N PRO A 652 -25.88 -16.71 -14.88
CA PRO A 652 -26.88 -15.82 -14.32
C PRO A 652 -27.85 -16.56 -13.39
N ARG A 653 -28.02 -16.04 -12.16
CA ARG A 653 -28.98 -16.57 -11.18
C ARG A 653 -29.98 -15.49 -10.78
N VAL A 654 -31.26 -15.85 -10.81
CA VAL A 654 -32.36 -14.98 -10.37
C VAL A 654 -32.63 -15.22 -8.89
N GLN A 655 -32.85 -14.13 -8.13
CA GLN A 655 -33.62 -14.17 -6.89
C GLN A 655 -34.92 -13.36 -7.07
N THR A 656 -36.01 -13.89 -6.53
CA THR A 656 -37.37 -13.36 -6.74
C THR A 656 -37.95 -12.91 -5.40
N GLY A 657 -38.09 -11.59 -5.21
CA GLY A 657 -38.84 -10.96 -4.13
C GLY A 657 -39.99 -10.16 -4.72
N GLN A 658 -41.09 -9.98 -3.96
CA GLN A 658 -42.46 -9.87 -4.51
C GLN A 658 -42.72 -8.86 -5.66
N HIS A 659 -41.90 -7.82 -5.88
CA HIS A 659 -42.09 -6.85 -6.97
C HIS A 659 -40.89 -6.65 -7.92
N SER A 660 -39.79 -7.42 -7.83
CA SER A 660 -38.83 -7.48 -8.95
C SER A 660 -38.00 -8.76 -9.00
N ILE A 661 -37.74 -9.22 -10.23
CA ILE A 661 -36.77 -10.25 -10.59
C ILE A 661 -35.41 -9.56 -10.72
N ARG A 662 -34.40 -10.01 -9.95
CA ARG A 662 -33.02 -9.51 -10.12
C ARG A 662 -32.07 -10.66 -10.48
N THR A 663 -31.49 -10.55 -11.66
CA THR A 663 -30.52 -11.51 -12.23
C THR A 663 -29.10 -11.06 -11.90
N THR A 664 -28.32 -11.89 -11.22
CA THR A 664 -26.88 -11.66 -11.00
C THR A 664 -26.05 -12.72 -11.70
N SER A 665 -25.13 -12.31 -12.57
CA SER A 665 -24.16 -13.22 -13.18
C SER A 665 -23.03 -13.54 -12.20
N TYR A 666 -22.64 -14.81 -12.15
CA TYR A 666 -21.51 -15.28 -11.35
C TYR A 666 -20.48 -15.98 -12.24
N GLN A 667 -19.23 -15.52 -12.19
CA GLN A 667 -18.13 -16.15 -12.92
C GLN A 667 -17.67 -17.41 -12.17
N ARG A 668 -17.49 -18.51 -12.89
CA ARG A 668 -17.19 -19.84 -12.35
C ARG A 668 -16.16 -20.54 -13.24
N HIS A 669 -15.01 -20.91 -12.68
CA HIS A 669 -14.06 -21.79 -13.37
C HIS A 669 -14.68 -23.19 -13.56
N ILE A 670 -14.64 -23.72 -14.79
CA ILE A 670 -15.25 -25.04 -15.10
C ILE A 670 -14.22 -26.07 -15.57
N PHE A 671 -13.17 -25.67 -16.28
CA PHE A 671 -12.19 -26.59 -16.87
C PHE A 671 -10.73 -26.13 -16.66
N ASN A 672 -9.84 -27.10 -16.49
CA ASN A 672 -8.40 -26.97 -16.79
C ASN A 672 -8.13 -27.61 -18.16
N LEU A 673 -7.29 -26.98 -18.98
CA LEU A 673 -6.58 -27.66 -20.07
C LEU A 673 -5.24 -28.18 -19.54
N GLU A 674 -4.98 -29.48 -19.71
CA GLU A 674 -3.82 -30.17 -19.14
C GLU A 674 -3.10 -30.99 -20.23
N CYS A 675 -1.77 -30.84 -20.31
CA CYS A 675 -0.93 -31.61 -21.22
C CYS A 675 -0.30 -32.80 -20.48
N PRO A 676 -0.40 -34.06 -20.97
CA PRO A 676 0.13 -35.23 -20.27
C PRO A 676 1.62 -35.09 -19.97
N HIS A 677 1.97 -35.17 -18.69
CA HIS A 677 3.35 -35.12 -18.22
C HIS A 677 4.02 -36.49 -18.38
N ALA A 678 5.11 -36.52 -19.15
CA ALA A 678 5.88 -37.69 -19.54
C ALA A 678 5.10 -38.74 -20.39
N ILE A 679 5.86 -39.64 -21.04
CA ILE A 679 5.32 -40.58 -22.04
C ILE A 679 4.67 -41.77 -21.33
N THR A 680 3.39 -41.65 -21.00
CA THR A 680 2.49 -42.80 -20.80
C THR A 680 1.93 -43.21 -22.16
N SER A 681 2.59 -44.18 -22.81
CA SER A 681 2.41 -44.53 -24.23
C SER A 681 1.11 -45.27 -24.58
N THR A 682 0.01 -44.97 -23.90
CA THR A 682 -1.28 -45.67 -24.00
C THR A 682 -2.49 -44.73 -24.12
N SER A 683 -2.33 -43.40 -23.99
CA SER A 683 -3.41 -42.46 -24.33
C SER A 683 -3.58 -42.35 -25.85
N PRO A 684 -4.78 -42.61 -26.42
CA PRO A 684 -5.07 -42.35 -27.83
C PRO A 684 -5.47 -40.88 -28.10
N TYR A 685 -5.40 -40.02 -27.09
CA TYR A 685 -5.84 -38.62 -27.12
C TYR A 685 -4.65 -37.66 -27.01
N ALA A 686 -4.64 -36.62 -27.86
CA ALA A 686 -3.54 -35.67 -27.95
C ALA A 686 -3.53 -34.63 -26.81
N PHE A 687 -4.72 -34.19 -26.38
CA PHE A 687 -4.95 -33.27 -25.28
C PHE A 687 -6.21 -33.69 -24.53
N PHE A 688 -6.35 -33.29 -23.27
CA PHE A 688 -7.57 -33.48 -22.49
C PHE A 688 -7.98 -32.22 -21.71
N LEU A 689 -9.28 -31.97 -21.66
CA LEU A 689 -9.91 -31.08 -20.70
C LEU A 689 -10.35 -31.89 -19.48
N THR A 690 -9.94 -31.43 -18.30
CA THR A 690 -10.38 -31.96 -17.00
C THR A 690 -11.35 -30.96 -16.38
N SER A 691 -12.61 -31.33 -16.13
CA SER A 691 -13.52 -30.44 -15.40
C SER A 691 -13.12 -30.32 -13.93
N VAL A 692 -13.02 -29.09 -13.43
CA VAL A 692 -12.65 -28.79 -12.03
C VAL A 692 -13.74 -29.25 -11.04
N SER A 693 -14.95 -29.57 -11.53
CA SER A 693 -16.02 -30.16 -10.74
C SER A 693 -16.44 -31.53 -11.29
N ARG A 694 -16.40 -32.58 -10.45
CA ARG A 694 -16.76 -33.96 -10.82
C ARG A 694 -18.23 -34.19 -11.23
N LYS A 695 -19.05 -33.13 -11.32
CA LYS A 695 -20.51 -33.22 -11.54
C LYS A 695 -21.01 -32.70 -12.90
N THR A 696 -20.16 -32.09 -13.74
CA THR A 696 -20.64 -31.31 -14.89
C THR A 696 -20.38 -31.89 -16.28
N LEU A 697 -19.20 -32.44 -16.59
CA LEU A 697 -18.91 -32.92 -17.96
C LEU A 697 -18.01 -34.18 -18.08
N GLY A 698 -17.38 -34.62 -16.99
CA GLY A 698 -16.31 -35.62 -17.06
C GLY A 698 -15.01 -35.04 -17.62
N ASN A 699 -14.27 -35.86 -18.36
CA ASN A 699 -13.09 -35.44 -19.14
C ASN A 699 -13.44 -35.47 -20.63
N VAL A 700 -12.86 -34.58 -21.44
CA VAL A 700 -13.05 -34.57 -22.90
C VAL A 700 -11.68 -34.63 -23.59
N GLY A 701 -11.56 -35.45 -24.65
CA GLY A 701 -10.31 -35.68 -25.38
C GLY A 701 -10.43 -35.60 -26.89
N LEU A 702 -9.35 -35.16 -27.54
CA LEU A 702 -9.21 -35.06 -29.00
C LEU A 702 -8.56 -36.31 -29.60
N LYS A 703 -9.28 -37.01 -30.48
CA LYS A 703 -8.79 -38.18 -31.22
C LYS A 703 -8.76 -37.89 -32.72
N LYS A 704 -7.57 -37.94 -33.33
CA LYS A 704 -7.41 -37.80 -34.78
C LYS A 704 -7.93 -39.07 -35.47
N THR A 705 -8.85 -38.94 -36.43
CA THR A 705 -9.33 -40.07 -37.24
C THR A 705 -8.44 -40.26 -38.48
N SER A 706 -8.23 -41.51 -38.87
CA SER A 706 -7.33 -41.89 -39.97
C SER A 706 -8.12 -42.50 -41.14
N VAL A 707 -8.34 -41.69 -42.18
CA VAL A 707 -8.85 -42.09 -43.52
C VAL A 707 -10.35 -42.50 -43.51
N PRO A 708 -11.17 -42.14 -44.53
CA PRO A 708 -10.84 -41.42 -45.77
C PRO A 708 -10.87 -39.88 -45.69
N ARG A 709 -11.38 -39.31 -44.60
CA ARG A 709 -11.40 -37.84 -44.38
C ARG A 709 -10.31 -37.48 -43.38
N LEU A 710 -9.58 -36.38 -43.60
CA LEU A 710 -8.79 -35.76 -42.53
C LEU A 710 -9.77 -35.09 -41.55
N GLY A 711 -9.86 -35.64 -40.35
CA GLY A 711 -10.79 -35.16 -39.33
C GLY A 711 -10.33 -35.47 -37.91
N PHE A 712 -11.11 -34.95 -36.96
CA PHE A 712 -10.91 -35.15 -35.53
C PHE A 712 -12.25 -35.51 -34.90
N LYS A 713 -12.28 -36.54 -34.04
CA LYS A 713 -13.42 -36.85 -33.19
C LYS A 713 -13.21 -36.32 -31.78
N VAL A 714 -14.26 -35.71 -31.27
CA VAL A 714 -14.34 -35.20 -29.90
C VAL A 714 -14.98 -36.27 -29.05
N MET A 715 -14.24 -36.80 -28.08
CA MET A 715 -14.69 -37.92 -27.26
C MET A 715 -14.89 -37.46 -25.80
N GLN A 716 -16.04 -37.75 -25.22
CA GLN A 716 -16.23 -37.70 -23.77
C GLN A 716 -15.60 -38.97 -23.17
N ILE A 717 -14.56 -38.77 -22.36
CA ILE A 717 -13.80 -39.86 -21.73
C ILE A 717 -14.50 -40.26 -20.44
N LYS A 718 -15.00 -41.51 -20.39
CA LYS A 718 -15.77 -42.02 -19.25
C LYS A 718 -14.95 -43.01 -18.43
N ARG A 719 -14.95 -42.85 -17.10
CA ARG A 719 -14.24 -43.75 -16.16
C ARG A 719 -14.72 -45.21 -16.17
N SER A 720 -15.83 -45.50 -16.85
CA SER A 720 -16.43 -46.84 -16.96
C SER A 720 -15.95 -47.66 -18.17
N GLY A 721 -15.11 -47.10 -19.05
CA GLY A 721 -14.39 -47.88 -20.08
C GLY A 721 -14.90 -47.76 -21.52
N GLU A 722 -16.00 -47.06 -21.78
CA GLU A 722 -16.48 -46.76 -23.13
C GLU A 722 -16.57 -45.24 -23.33
N ASP A 723 -15.77 -44.71 -24.26
CA ASP A 723 -15.69 -43.29 -24.60
C ASP A 723 -16.71 -42.95 -25.70
N GLU A 724 -17.51 -41.90 -25.49
CA GLU A 724 -18.62 -41.52 -26.38
C GLU A 724 -18.23 -40.34 -27.29
N ALA A 725 -18.59 -40.40 -28.58
CA ALA A 725 -18.33 -39.30 -29.50
C ALA A 725 -19.37 -38.18 -29.31
N LEU A 726 -18.92 -36.94 -29.15
CA LEU A 726 -19.80 -35.77 -29.05
C LEU A 726 -20.06 -35.15 -30.44
N PHE A 727 -19.04 -35.05 -31.28
CA PHE A 727 -19.11 -34.64 -32.69
C PHE A 727 -17.81 -34.99 -33.44
N GLU A 728 -17.86 -34.95 -34.77
CA GLU A 728 -16.72 -35.08 -35.69
C GLU A 728 -16.48 -33.78 -36.47
N ILE A 729 -15.23 -33.36 -36.57
CA ILE A 729 -14.78 -32.21 -37.34
C ILE A 729 -14.16 -32.73 -38.64
N ILE A 730 -14.69 -32.30 -39.79
CA ILE A 730 -14.15 -32.66 -41.12
C ILE A 730 -13.77 -31.41 -41.89
N ARG A 731 -12.70 -31.49 -42.71
CA ARG A 731 -12.40 -30.46 -43.71
C ARG A 731 -13.10 -30.78 -45.01
N LYS A 732 -13.83 -29.82 -45.57
CA LYS A 732 -14.57 -29.95 -46.83
C LYS A 732 -14.55 -28.62 -47.58
N ASP A 733 -14.28 -28.67 -48.89
CA ASP A 733 -14.32 -27.51 -49.80
C ASP A 733 -13.54 -26.29 -49.26
N GLY A 734 -12.33 -26.56 -48.76
CA GLY A 734 -11.40 -25.60 -48.16
C GLY A 734 -11.62 -25.30 -46.66
N ARG A 735 -12.87 -25.39 -46.20
CA ARG A 735 -13.34 -24.99 -44.85
C ARG A 735 -13.46 -26.17 -43.89
N TYR A 736 -13.61 -25.89 -42.60
CA TYR A 736 -14.00 -26.87 -41.58
C TYR A 736 -15.51 -26.87 -41.33
N GLU A 737 -16.08 -28.08 -41.18
CA GLU A 737 -17.47 -28.31 -40.77
C GLU A 737 -17.51 -29.25 -39.56
N TRP A 738 -18.42 -28.97 -38.63
CA TRP A 738 -18.68 -29.76 -37.43
C TRP A 738 -19.97 -30.55 -37.63
N TRP A 739 -19.94 -31.86 -37.37
CA TRP A 739 -21.05 -32.77 -37.61
C TRP A 739 -21.32 -33.65 -36.39
N ASP A 740 -22.59 -33.82 -36.04
CA ASP A 740 -23.03 -34.73 -34.98
C ASP A 740 -22.78 -36.20 -35.36
N THR A 741 -22.78 -37.07 -34.35
CA THR A 741 -22.94 -38.53 -34.44
C THR A 741 -24.10 -38.95 -35.36
N GLU A 742 -25.22 -38.22 -35.36
CA GLU A 742 -26.37 -38.42 -36.26
C GLU A 742 -26.17 -37.83 -37.67
N ALA A 743 -24.95 -37.41 -38.04
CA ALA A 743 -24.62 -36.77 -39.31
C ALA A 743 -25.45 -35.50 -39.62
N ARG A 744 -25.82 -34.74 -38.58
CA ARG A 744 -26.41 -33.39 -38.69
C ARG A 744 -25.32 -32.33 -38.55
N ARG A 745 -25.29 -31.30 -39.40
CA ARG A 745 -24.24 -30.26 -39.36
C ARG A 745 -24.50 -29.27 -38.21
N ILE A 746 -23.56 -29.24 -37.27
CA ILE A 746 -23.58 -28.46 -36.03
C ILE A 746 -23.10 -27.02 -36.26
N ALA A 747 -21.98 -26.86 -36.98
CA ALA A 747 -21.37 -25.57 -37.27
C ALA A 747 -20.54 -25.61 -38.56
N ILE A 748 -20.20 -24.43 -39.08
CA ILE A 748 -19.33 -24.23 -40.25
C ILE A 748 -18.37 -23.06 -40.03
N GLU A 749 -17.16 -23.19 -40.54
CA GLU A 749 -16.18 -22.10 -40.60
C GLU A 749 -16.57 -21.09 -41.68
N ASP A 750 -16.58 -19.81 -41.34
CA ASP A 750 -16.63 -18.71 -42.29
C ASP A 750 -15.33 -17.90 -42.24
N ASN A 751 -14.96 -17.27 -43.36
CA ASN A 751 -13.78 -16.43 -43.47
C ASN A 751 -14.07 -15.20 -44.38
N ALA A 752 -15.29 -14.67 -44.31
CA ALA A 752 -15.61 -13.40 -44.96
C ALA A 752 -14.70 -12.28 -44.41
N ASN A 753 -14.18 -11.45 -45.32
CA ASN A 753 -13.36 -10.27 -45.02
C ASN A 753 -12.06 -10.56 -44.21
N GLY A 754 -11.53 -11.78 -44.27
CA GLY A 754 -10.25 -12.15 -43.64
C GLY A 754 -10.30 -12.28 -42.11
N GLN A 755 -11.49 -12.41 -41.53
CA GLN A 755 -11.68 -12.83 -40.14
C GLN A 755 -12.28 -14.23 -40.12
N LEU A 756 -11.57 -15.20 -39.56
CA LEU A 756 -12.16 -16.49 -39.26
C LEU A 756 -13.29 -16.32 -38.23
N LYS A 757 -14.42 -16.96 -38.53
CA LYS A 757 -15.61 -17.06 -37.67
C LYS A 757 -16.09 -18.50 -37.66
N MET A 758 -16.82 -18.90 -36.62
CA MET A 758 -17.55 -20.16 -36.58
C MET A 758 -19.04 -19.85 -36.48
N ILE A 759 -19.81 -20.25 -37.49
CA ILE A 759 -21.26 -20.08 -37.52
C ILE A 759 -21.90 -21.38 -37.05
N ILE A 760 -22.51 -21.35 -35.86
CA ILE A 760 -23.30 -22.47 -35.34
C ILE A 760 -24.66 -22.47 -36.05
N THR A 761 -25.03 -23.62 -36.65
CA THR A 761 -26.19 -23.76 -37.56
C THR A 761 -27.40 -24.46 -36.94
N THR A 762 -27.36 -24.83 -35.66
CA THR A 762 -28.46 -25.50 -34.93
C THR A 762 -28.41 -25.14 -33.44
N SER A 763 -29.53 -25.32 -32.73
CA SER A 763 -29.49 -25.41 -31.26
C SER A 763 -28.78 -26.71 -30.82
N LEU A 764 -28.09 -26.69 -29.67
CA LEU A 764 -27.16 -27.76 -29.27
C LEU A 764 -27.41 -28.26 -27.85
N PRO A 765 -27.28 -29.57 -27.57
CA PRO A 765 -27.14 -30.09 -26.22
C PRO A 765 -25.95 -29.44 -25.50
N ARG A 766 -26.10 -29.15 -24.21
CA ARG A 766 -25.08 -28.51 -23.35
C ARG A 766 -23.70 -29.17 -23.47
N GLN A 767 -23.65 -30.49 -23.64
CA GLN A 767 -22.39 -31.24 -23.74
C GLN A 767 -21.66 -31.04 -25.08
N GLN A 768 -22.39 -30.86 -26.18
CA GLN A 768 -21.79 -30.50 -27.48
C GLN A 768 -21.38 -29.02 -27.50
N ALA A 769 -22.19 -28.13 -26.94
CA ALA A 769 -21.85 -26.71 -26.83
C ALA A 769 -20.61 -26.48 -25.95
N ASP A 770 -20.53 -27.14 -24.78
CA ASP A 770 -19.35 -27.08 -23.91
C ASP A 770 -18.13 -27.74 -24.61
N GLY A 771 -18.34 -28.76 -25.45
CA GLY A 771 -17.30 -29.33 -26.31
C GLY A 771 -16.77 -28.37 -27.39
N LEU A 772 -17.65 -27.60 -28.06
CA LEU A 772 -17.25 -26.56 -29.02
C LEU A 772 -16.52 -25.38 -28.36
N SER A 773 -16.73 -25.15 -27.04
CA SER A 773 -16.01 -24.11 -26.28
C SER A 773 -14.56 -24.47 -25.95
N SER A 774 -14.13 -25.71 -26.24
CA SER A 774 -12.73 -26.12 -26.18
C SER A 774 -11.98 -25.78 -27.47
N ASP A 775 -10.69 -25.48 -27.38
CA ASP A 775 -9.87 -25.07 -28.54
C ASP A 775 -9.73 -26.20 -29.57
N MET A 776 -10.68 -26.24 -30.51
CA MET A 776 -10.77 -27.25 -31.58
C MET A 776 -10.83 -26.61 -32.97
N VAL A 777 -10.12 -25.49 -33.15
CA VAL A 777 -9.70 -25.01 -34.47
C VAL A 777 -8.37 -25.70 -34.80
N PRO A 778 -8.25 -26.45 -35.91
CA PRO A 778 -7.18 -27.43 -36.09
C PRO A 778 -5.84 -26.81 -36.52
N ALA A 779 -5.07 -26.34 -35.54
CA ALA A 779 -3.68 -25.91 -35.68
C ALA A 779 -2.70 -27.08 -35.97
N PHE A 780 -2.83 -27.68 -37.16
CA PHE A 780 -1.95 -28.74 -37.67
C PHE A 780 -1.66 -28.57 -39.18
N MET A 781 -1.39 -27.33 -39.61
CA MET A 781 -0.77 -27.00 -40.91
C MET A 781 0.27 -25.87 -40.76
N ALA A 782 1.24 -26.09 -39.88
CA ALA A 782 2.55 -25.42 -39.82
C ALA A 782 3.55 -26.42 -39.21
#